data_AF-A0AAW9SK42-F1
#
_entry.id   AF-A0AAW9SK42-F1
#
_cell.length_a   1.000
_cell.length_b   1.000
_cell.length_c   1.000
_cell.angle_alpha   90.00
_cell.angle_beta   90.00
_cell.angle_gamma   90.00
#
_symmetry.space_group_name_H-M   'P 1'
#
loop_
_entity.id
_entity.type
_entity.pdbx_description
1 polymer ?
#
loop_
_entity_poly.entity_id
_entity_poly.type
_entity_poly.pdbx_seq_one_letter_code
_entity_poly.pdbx_strand_id
1 'polypeptide(L)'
;MKRLFLLLLFLFPYTVLQAQQQLTEITYRDGNGGSSPENFIEFNGLMFFIANSKSEGKEIWVSDGTKENTQVLKDVYPGPESSIFDYFLSSPILEQISAVLNNKLYFIANDGQNGPQIWVTDGTRQETKRITNVPNFHPSRLTVVGENLFMISKKGDLLEVWKSDGTNDGTVLVKGDIPSNRVAVIESSVNNLFVFAHSIPMAGGYNVWRSDGSEAGTFPILQNLQGSASGLSHFIEFQNELYFVARKNTQDSSSLLFLKSNGLNAIVIKEVNIDQEWIDFEDVIKVNNKLYFSFYKFESNHFFIWESDGTAQGTRKVHDETGGKYFIPSNLSTDGNHLIFTSKNINEETALLRLKPDTYELEEIKTLVTDPVKPYFFSRFDINDIQKIKLGSYLISFGNSQDQKKYWKTDFSTANTSPITNIPVIGAFFHYKNQVYFSGYSEAIGYELWNANLDFTNPQLFADINTSRYGLQKNFGRFQFTELNDKLLFSADDGVHGNELWTYNSSTNTSHLVKDIFIGENSSGPSNFISYNNSLYFTANNENGARRVWKSDGTEAGTTMINDLSVGFNAFTRNHMTFFQNKILFISEQGGNHVLFAINGENIEMIKNFGEYIMNIEEMVVSGNKVFFYNLSSQGGIWVSDGTEMGSFKIKDLYSIRELTAFNGKVFFSAAKEQGGEIELWQSDGTLEGTKMVKDIGMGYSSEPDDLVSFNEKLIFTTYTEETGREFWVSDGTAESTVQLIDINPGRKASVLTKDYNIITSLYRPKVVVGYTELNGFLYFTANDGVHGTELWRTDGTPAGTTLVSDINEGAYGSIPRDLTSHEGKLYFSAYTEESGVELWISEGTDATTLQLYDVIRGPESSLPSHISFINDEIYFIAETENHGRQLWKGGEDSVTGIEDWLEDDGLKVYPNPTSEYLMFEHSDWRIQQVKIVNMQGQTLSVQPDATNKIYVGNLPSGMYLLIAEADDQKLVKKFIKE
;
A
#
# COMPACT_ATOMS: atom_id res chain seq x y z
N MET A 1 -33.32 43.33 33.11
CA MET A 1 -31.97 43.87 32.82
C MET A 1 -30.94 43.14 33.67
N LYS A 2 -30.14 42.28 33.05
CA LYS A 2 -28.85 41.79 33.55
C LYS A 2 -27.95 41.73 32.30
N ARG A 3 -26.79 42.38 32.32
CA ARG A 3 -25.88 42.41 31.17
C ARG A 3 -24.81 41.33 31.34
N LEU A 4 -24.60 40.58 30.26
CA LEU A 4 -23.42 39.76 29.99
C LEU A 4 -22.13 40.48 30.39
N PHE A 5 -21.16 39.70 30.88
CA PHE A 5 -19.75 40.01 30.71
C PHE A 5 -19.12 38.87 29.93
N LEU A 6 -18.38 39.20 28.88
CA LEU A 6 -17.66 38.27 28.03
C LEU A 6 -16.63 37.48 28.86
N LEU A 7 -16.52 36.17 28.62
CA LEU A 7 -15.35 35.40 29.01
C LEU A 7 -14.45 35.28 27.79
N LEU A 8 -13.30 35.96 27.80
CA LEU A 8 -12.24 35.74 26.81
C LEU A 8 -11.46 34.50 27.24
N LEU A 9 -11.71 33.39 26.54
CA LEU A 9 -10.83 32.21 26.57
C LEU A 9 -9.55 32.59 25.83
N PHE A 10 -8.46 32.77 26.56
CA PHE A 10 -7.13 32.75 25.96
C PHE A 10 -6.75 31.29 25.70
N LEU A 11 -6.65 30.93 24.42
CA LEU A 11 -6.02 29.70 23.96
C LEU A 11 -4.57 29.66 24.48
N PHE A 12 -4.20 28.57 25.14
CA PHE A 12 -2.80 28.25 25.38
C PHE A 12 -2.23 27.64 24.09
N PRO A 13 -1.03 28.04 23.62
CA PRO A 13 -0.33 27.26 22.60
C PRO A 13 0.09 25.92 23.21
N TYR A 14 -0.34 24.83 22.59
CA TYR A 14 0.11 23.48 22.95
C TYR A 14 1.59 23.33 22.60
N THR A 15 2.33 22.61 23.45
CA THR A 15 3.77 22.40 23.28
C THR A 15 4.02 21.18 22.39
N VAL A 16 4.77 21.38 21.29
CA VAL A 16 5.14 20.33 20.33
C VAL A 16 6.15 19.36 20.97
N LEU A 17 6.05 18.06 20.68
CA LEU A 17 7.07 17.07 21.07
C LEU A 17 8.39 17.34 20.31
N GLN A 18 9.52 17.37 21.01
CA GLN A 18 10.79 17.89 20.45
C GLN A 18 11.98 16.93 20.46
N ALA A 19 11.81 15.66 20.81
CA ALA A 19 12.88 14.66 20.69
C ALA A 19 12.86 14.02 19.29
N GLN A 20 13.66 14.55 18.38
CA GLN A 20 13.98 13.90 17.09
C GLN A 20 15.49 13.86 16.87
N GLN A 21 16.00 12.77 16.29
CA GLN A 21 17.43 12.54 16.08
C GLN A 21 17.71 12.27 14.61
N GLN A 22 18.42 13.19 13.95
CA GLN A 22 19.17 12.90 12.72
C GLN A 22 20.46 12.16 13.06
N LEU A 23 21.03 11.38 12.14
CA LEU A 23 22.11 10.48 12.48
C LEU A 23 23.36 10.38 11.54
N THR A 24 23.57 11.04 10.38
CA THR A 24 24.92 11.31 9.74
C THR A 24 24.85 12.10 8.40
N GLU A 25 25.93 12.21 7.62
CA GLU A 25 26.21 13.32 6.69
C GLU A 25 26.70 12.89 5.28
N ILE A 26 26.16 11.83 4.65
CA ILE A 26 26.70 11.20 3.41
C ILE A 26 25.69 11.16 2.23
N THR A 27 25.97 10.43 1.14
CA THR A 27 25.63 10.90 -0.22
C THR A 27 26.07 9.97 -1.35
N TYR A 28 25.45 10.09 -2.52
CA TYR A 28 25.94 9.49 -3.76
C TYR A 28 26.88 10.38 -4.59
N ARG A 29 26.83 11.71 -4.44
CA ARG A 29 27.62 12.68 -5.24
C ARG A 29 28.31 13.74 -4.38
N ASP A 30 29.32 14.38 -4.97
CA ASP A 30 30.22 15.36 -4.34
C ASP A 30 29.55 16.74 -4.13
N GLY A 31 28.42 16.76 -3.42
CA GLY A 31 27.58 17.92 -3.15
C GLY A 31 26.35 17.52 -2.32
N ASN A 32 25.25 18.29 -2.42
CA ASN A 32 24.03 18.14 -1.61
C ASN A 32 23.17 16.89 -1.91
N GLY A 33 23.73 15.87 -2.58
CA GLY A 33 22.98 14.71 -3.09
C GLY A 33 22.90 13.55 -2.09
N GLY A 34 21.79 13.47 -1.35
CA GLY A 34 21.46 12.42 -0.37
C GLY A 34 21.13 11.02 -0.95
N SER A 35 20.06 10.38 -0.45
CA SER A 35 20.08 8.91 -0.26
C SER A 35 18.87 8.06 -0.71
N SER A 36 17.61 8.50 -0.71
CA SER A 36 16.49 7.88 -1.47
C SER A 36 16.11 6.40 -1.16
N PRO A 37 15.27 6.10 -0.13
CA PRO A 37 14.97 4.77 0.46
C PRO A 37 13.48 4.37 0.54
N GLU A 38 13.05 3.11 0.37
CA GLU A 38 11.69 2.65 0.82
C GLU A 38 11.64 1.14 1.19
N ASN A 39 10.79 0.72 2.16
CA ASN A 39 10.25 -0.66 2.38
C ASN A 39 10.59 -1.52 3.63
N PHE A 40 10.06 -1.25 4.85
CA PHE A 40 10.23 -2.08 6.07
C PHE A 40 9.17 -2.05 7.20
N ILE A 41 8.98 -3.17 7.92
CA ILE A 41 8.63 -3.19 9.35
C ILE A 41 9.70 -3.87 10.20
N GLU A 42 9.60 -5.12 10.68
CA GLU A 42 10.34 -5.63 11.87
C GLU A 42 10.84 -7.10 11.80
N PHE A 43 12.02 -7.37 12.39
CA PHE A 43 12.56 -8.69 12.71
C PHE A 43 13.65 -8.64 13.82
N ASN A 44 13.42 -9.34 14.94
CA ASN A 44 14.35 -9.43 16.08
C ASN A 44 14.71 -8.07 16.73
N GLY A 45 14.05 -6.97 16.37
CA GLY A 45 14.41 -5.61 16.79
C GLY A 45 15.76 -5.15 16.21
N LEU A 46 16.31 -5.89 15.21
CA LEU A 46 17.71 -5.91 14.75
C LEU A 46 17.83 -6.17 13.22
N MET A 47 18.49 -5.26 12.49
CA MET A 47 17.84 -4.68 11.30
C MET A 47 18.63 -4.79 9.94
N PHE A 48 18.14 -4.35 8.75
CA PHE A 48 18.81 -4.38 7.38
C PHE A 48 18.30 -3.33 6.29
N PHE A 49 19.09 -2.50 5.54
CA PHE A 49 18.64 -1.22 4.84
C PHE A 49 19.17 -0.83 3.42
N ILE A 50 18.46 0.07 2.71
CA ILE A 50 18.69 0.47 1.29
C ILE A 50 18.41 1.98 0.91
N ALA A 51 19.41 2.87 0.82
CA ALA A 51 19.44 4.21 0.17
C ALA A 51 20.84 4.89 0.00
N ASN A 52 21.24 5.33 -1.21
CA ASN A 52 22.58 5.40 -1.84
C ASN A 52 23.69 6.27 -1.26
N SER A 53 24.88 5.77 -1.53
CA SER A 53 26.14 6.50 -1.60
C SER A 53 26.96 6.12 -2.86
N LYS A 54 28.28 5.93 -2.74
CA LYS A 54 29.27 5.95 -3.83
C LYS A 54 30.25 4.77 -3.83
N SER A 55 30.34 4.07 -2.70
CA SER A 55 31.55 3.39 -2.26
C SER A 55 31.60 1.91 -2.59
N GLU A 56 31.32 1.02 -1.65
CA GLU A 56 31.85 -0.32 -1.76
C GLU A 56 31.19 -1.12 -2.91
N GLY A 57 30.05 -0.61 -3.46
CA GLY A 57 29.03 -1.03 -4.48
C GLY A 57 27.50 -0.77 -4.34
N LYS A 58 26.72 -1.64 -3.69
CA LYS A 58 25.38 -1.43 -3.07
C LYS A 58 24.98 -2.68 -2.26
N GLU A 59 23.97 -2.61 -1.37
CA GLU A 59 23.74 -3.64 -0.33
C GLU A 59 22.45 -3.44 0.50
N ILE A 60 22.39 -3.91 1.76
CA ILE A 60 21.25 -4.19 2.65
C ILE A 60 21.70 -4.06 4.15
N TRP A 61 21.94 -2.82 4.59
CA TRP A 61 22.72 -2.40 5.78
C TRP A 61 22.02 -2.49 7.17
N VAL A 62 22.58 -3.16 8.19
CA VAL A 62 22.03 -3.30 9.57
C VAL A 62 21.85 -2.01 10.42
N SER A 63 21.02 -2.07 11.47
CA SER A 63 20.81 -1.09 12.58
C SER A 63 20.20 -1.73 13.84
N ASP A 64 20.05 -0.92 14.88
CA ASP A 64 19.31 -1.15 16.13
C ASP A 64 18.46 0.06 16.59
N GLY A 65 18.45 1.16 15.80
CA GLY A 65 17.87 2.46 16.18
C GLY A 65 18.86 3.58 16.55
N THR A 66 20.17 3.35 16.46
CA THR A 66 21.22 4.32 16.86
C THR A 66 22.20 4.74 15.73
N LYS A 67 22.80 5.94 15.88
CA LYS A 67 23.87 6.51 15.02
C LYS A 67 25.09 5.60 14.82
N GLU A 68 25.31 4.60 15.66
CA GLU A 68 26.58 3.86 15.65
C GLU A 68 26.44 2.45 15.07
N ASN A 69 25.37 1.72 15.37
CA ASN A 69 25.27 0.28 15.04
C ASN A 69 24.79 0.02 13.62
N THR A 70 25.23 0.87 12.73
CA THR A 70 24.69 0.98 11.41
C THR A 70 25.80 0.97 10.40
N GLN A 71 25.57 0.16 9.38
CA GLN A 71 26.62 -0.42 8.57
C GLN A 71 26.02 -1.47 7.63
N VAL A 72 26.82 -1.97 6.70
CA VAL A 72 26.54 -3.06 5.74
C VAL A 72 26.79 -4.48 6.29
N LEU A 73 26.58 -5.55 5.49
CA LEU A 73 26.84 -6.99 5.78
C LEU A 73 28.08 -7.63 5.05
N LYS A 74 28.12 -8.97 4.80
CA LYS A 74 29.24 -9.97 4.70
C LYS A 74 30.19 -10.00 3.48
N ASP A 75 30.08 -11.01 2.58
CA ASP A 75 30.98 -11.34 1.46
C ASP A 75 30.24 -11.68 0.09
N VAL A 76 30.55 -11.01 -1.06
CA VAL A 76 30.09 -11.26 -2.49
C VAL A 76 31.14 -11.09 -3.64
N TYR A 77 30.97 -10.19 -4.63
CA TYR A 77 31.97 -9.86 -5.68
C TYR A 77 32.70 -8.52 -5.45
N PRO A 78 32.20 -7.59 -4.59
CA PRO A 78 32.68 -6.20 -4.39
C PRO A 78 32.98 -5.24 -5.54
N GLY A 79 32.66 -3.96 -5.35
CA GLY A 79 33.18 -2.85 -6.18
C GLY A 79 32.19 -1.69 -6.30
N PRO A 80 32.58 -0.50 -6.83
CA PRO A 80 31.65 0.60 -7.10
C PRO A 80 30.68 0.26 -8.25
N GLU A 81 29.60 -0.44 -7.91
CA GLU A 81 28.88 -1.40 -8.76
C GLU A 81 27.52 -1.75 -8.02
N SER A 82 26.32 -1.68 -8.63
CA SER A 82 24.96 -1.61 -7.96
C SER A 82 24.08 -2.88 -7.67
N SER A 83 23.56 -3.13 -6.44
CA SER A 83 23.14 -4.49 -5.96
C SER A 83 21.67 -4.93 -5.87
N ILE A 84 20.71 -4.14 -6.35
CA ILE A 84 19.35 -4.56 -6.74
C ILE A 84 19.23 -3.97 -8.15
N PHE A 85 18.54 -4.60 -9.10
CA PHE A 85 18.48 -4.23 -10.54
C PHE A 85 17.08 -3.64 -10.89
N ASP A 86 16.80 -2.69 -11.83
CA ASP A 86 15.40 -2.20 -12.17
C ASP A 86 14.87 -2.09 -13.64
N TYR A 87 13.84 -2.88 -14.01
CA TYR A 87 12.87 -2.77 -15.13
C TYR A 87 11.86 -3.99 -15.17
N PHE A 88 10.73 -3.94 -14.46
CA PHE A 88 9.67 -4.99 -14.43
C PHE A 88 8.32 -4.46 -13.92
N LEU A 89 8.02 -4.64 -12.62
CA LEU A 89 7.71 -3.46 -11.81
C LEU A 89 8.97 -2.60 -11.74
N SER A 90 8.84 -1.29 -11.62
CA SER A 90 9.97 -0.38 -11.77
C SER A 90 9.89 0.69 -10.69
N SER A 91 10.77 0.61 -9.70
CA SER A 91 10.50 0.90 -8.28
C SER A 91 9.28 0.08 -7.78
N PRO A 92 9.41 -0.95 -6.92
CA PRO A 92 9.24 -2.28 -7.52
C PRO A 92 8.51 -3.37 -6.71
N ILE A 93 7.16 -3.41 -6.68
CA ILE A 93 6.38 -4.05 -5.59
C ILE A 93 7.04 -5.18 -4.81
N LEU A 94 7.19 -4.82 -3.55
CA LEU A 94 7.68 -5.62 -2.49
C LEU A 94 6.52 -6.40 -1.80
N GLU A 95 5.30 -5.83 -1.73
CA GLU A 95 3.93 -6.19 -1.20
C GLU A 95 3.77 -7.07 0.06
N GLN A 96 4.84 -7.54 0.69
CA GLN A 96 4.76 -8.88 1.31
C GLN A 96 5.54 -9.13 2.61
N ILE A 97 6.58 -8.34 2.89
CA ILE A 97 7.64 -8.51 3.91
C ILE A 97 7.22 -8.86 5.35
N SER A 98 5.92 -8.86 5.64
CA SER A 98 5.36 -9.46 6.84
C SER A 98 5.97 -10.85 7.10
N ALA A 99 6.42 -11.06 8.33
CA ALA A 99 7.01 -12.32 8.78
C ALA A 99 8.24 -12.82 7.97
N VAL A 100 8.57 -14.09 8.16
CA VAL A 100 9.65 -14.64 9.02
C VAL A 100 9.29 -16.15 9.07
N LEU A 101 10.19 -17.07 9.38
CA LEU A 101 9.86 -18.24 10.21
C LEU A 101 11.12 -18.86 10.80
N ASN A 102 10.96 -19.78 11.75
CA ASN A 102 12.05 -20.39 12.52
C ASN A 102 12.99 -19.32 13.13
N ASN A 103 12.39 -18.17 13.50
CA ASN A 103 13.03 -16.96 14.01
C ASN A 103 14.12 -16.35 13.10
N LYS A 104 13.85 -16.24 11.76
CA LYS A 104 14.71 -15.73 10.64
C LYS A 104 13.87 -15.42 9.29
N LEU A 105 14.30 -14.77 8.14
CA LEU A 105 13.58 -14.45 6.79
C LEU A 105 14.08 -14.98 5.34
N TYR A 106 14.68 -14.32 4.30
CA TYR A 106 15.40 -15.02 3.14
C TYR A 106 16.58 -14.40 2.24
N PHE A 107 16.82 -13.08 2.08
CA PHE A 107 17.96 -12.31 1.46
C PHE A 107 18.03 -12.06 -0.07
N ILE A 108 18.66 -10.97 -0.56
CA ILE A 108 19.01 -10.74 -1.99
C ILE A 108 20.29 -9.98 -2.40
N ALA A 109 20.97 -10.45 -3.46
CA ALA A 109 21.86 -9.73 -4.41
C ALA A 109 22.26 -10.64 -5.60
N ASN A 110 23.24 -10.22 -6.42
CA ASN A 110 23.99 -10.97 -7.45
C ASN A 110 25.28 -11.61 -6.87
N ASP A 111 26.18 -12.09 -7.73
CA ASP A 111 27.61 -11.76 -7.59
C ASP A 111 28.24 -11.42 -8.97
N GLY A 112 28.04 -12.28 -9.97
CA GLY A 112 28.65 -12.20 -11.32
C GLY A 112 29.46 -13.45 -11.68
N GLN A 113 30.21 -14.04 -10.73
CA GLN A 113 30.92 -15.33 -10.92
C GLN A 113 29.93 -16.51 -10.93
N ASN A 114 28.73 -16.34 -10.37
CA ASN A 114 27.55 -17.11 -10.68
C ASN A 114 26.32 -16.20 -10.82
N GLY A 115 26.19 -15.25 -9.88
CA GLY A 115 24.90 -14.77 -9.42
C GLY A 115 24.50 -15.33 -8.03
N PRO A 116 23.24 -15.77 -7.84
CA PRO A 116 22.55 -15.96 -6.52
C PRO A 116 21.88 -17.31 -6.12
N GLN A 117 21.45 -17.51 -4.85
CA GLN A 117 21.22 -18.87 -4.32
C GLN A 117 20.02 -19.08 -3.35
N ILE A 118 20.17 -19.89 -2.30
CA ILE A 118 19.25 -20.06 -1.16
C ILE A 118 20.03 -19.66 0.10
N TRP A 119 19.39 -19.02 1.08
CA TRP A 119 20.08 -18.03 1.94
C TRP A 119 19.63 -17.90 3.37
N VAL A 120 20.39 -17.13 4.17
CA VAL A 120 20.08 -16.84 5.58
C VAL A 120 20.98 -15.79 6.24
N THR A 121 20.51 -15.19 7.34
CA THR A 121 21.30 -14.61 8.44
C THR A 121 20.53 -14.70 9.77
N ASP A 122 20.92 -13.95 10.79
CA ASP A 122 20.25 -13.78 12.08
C ASP A 122 20.04 -12.30 12.51
N GLY A 123 20.67 -11.37 11.79
CA GLY A 123 20.84 -9.95 12.18
C GLY A 123 22.27 -9.46 11.92
N THR A 124 23.22 -10.36 11.72
CA THR A 124 24.65 -10.05 11.72
C THR A 124 25.35 -10.25 10.38
N ARG A 125 26.45 -9.51 10.17
CA ARG A 125 27.41 -9.74 9.08
C ARG A 125 27.85 -11.20 8.99
N GLN A 126 28.02 -11.90 10.10
CA GLN A 126 28.67 -13.22 10.08
C GLN A 126 27.74 -14.35 9.63
N GLU A 127 26.46 -14.33 10.02
CA GLU A 127 25.55 -15.44 9.72
C GLU A 127 24.88 -15.35 8.33
N THR A 128 25.22 -14.31 7.56
CA THR A 128 24.79 -14.03 6.17
C THR A 128 25.29 -15.07 5.14
N LYS A 129 24.64 -16.24 5.07
CA LYS A 129 25.14 -17.42 4.36
C LYS A 129 24.25 -17.92 3.23
N ARG A 130 24.94 -18.33 2.17
CA ARG A 130 24.50 -19.00 0.94
C ARG A 130 24.37 -20.53 1.09
N ILE A 131 23.87 -21.22 0.04
CA ILE A 131 23.71 -22.69 -0.14
C ILE A 131 24.51 -23.23 -1.39
N THR A 132 24.50 -24.50 -1.83
CA THR A 132 25.51 -25.09 -2.77
C THR A 132 25.08 -25.60 -4.18
N ASN A 133 24.75 -26.89 -4.39
CA ASN A 133 24.90 -27.65 -5.65
C ASN A 133 24.06 -27.22 -6.87
N VAL A 134 22.86 -26.69 -6.63
CA VAL A 134 21.77 -26.44 -7.60
C VAL A 134 22.17 -25.83 -8.96
N PRO A 135 21.55 -26.23 -10.10
CA PRO A 135 21.43 -25.37 -11.31
C PRO A 135 20.14 -24.54 -11.57
N ASN A 136 20.25 -23.53 -12.45
CA ASN A 136 19.53 -22.23 -12.53
C ASN A 136 17.98 -22.10 -12.72
N PHE A 137 17.40 -21.06 -12.05
CA PHE A 137 16.04 -20.47 -12.10
C PHE A 137 16.07 -18.95 -11.73
N HIS A 138 15.00 -18.15 -11.70
CA HIS A 138 14.95 -16.78 -11.05
C HIS A 138 13.70 -16.67 -10.08
N PRO A 139 13.62 -15.78 -9.04
CA PRO A 139 12.63 -15.83 -7.92
C PRO A 139 11.66 -14.62 -7.77
N SER A 140 10.63 -14.63 -6.87
CA SER A 140 9.43 -13.75 -7.04
C SER A 140 8.26 -13.63 -5.98
N ARG A 141 8.40 -13.73 -4.63
CA ARG A 141 7.32 -13.73 -3.54
C ARG A 141 7.03 -15.08 -2.81
N LEU A 142 7.80 -15.55 -1.81
CA LEU A 142 7.51 -16.87 -1.16
C LEU A 142 6.15 -17.01 -0.43
N THR A 143 6.06 -16.88 0.92
CA THR A 143 4.97 -17.54 1.67
C THR A 143 4.69 -17.03 3.10
N VAL A 144 3.44 -16.61 3.37
CA VAL A 144 2.79 -16.20 4.72
C VAL A 144 0.39 -17.56 6.01
N VAL A 145 -0.61 -18.34 5.43
CA VAL A 145 -1.86 -18.92 6.03
C VAL A 145 -1.79 -20.46 6.13
N GLY A 146 -0.56 -20.98 6.26
CA GLY A 146 -0.27 -22.38 6.55
C GLY A 146 1.19 -22.59 6.97
N GLU A 147 1.57 -23.85 7.22
CA GLU A 147 2.73 -24.16 8.07
C GLU A 147 4.12 -23.99 7.40
N ASN A 148 4.20 -23.97 6.06
CA ASN A 148 5.46 -23.92 5.32
C ASN A 148 5.32 -23.22 3.94
N LEU A 149 6.44 -23.16 3.21
CA LEU A 149 6.68 -22.34 2.02
C LEU A 149 5.94 -22.74 0.71
N PHE A 150 6.22 -21.98 -0.38
CA PHE A 150 5.96 -22.11 -1.84
C PHE A 150 7.09 -21.40 -2.65
N MET A 151 7.42 -21.87 -3.87
CA MET A 151 8.50 -21.27 -4.72
C MET A 151 8.35 -21.46 -6.26
N ILE A 152 8.94 -20.54 -7.05
CA ILE A 152 8.76 -20.25 -8.50
C ILE A 152 9.89 -20.72 -9.45
N SER A 153 9.75 -20.42 -10.76
CA SER A 153 10.81 -19.99 -11.70
C SER A 153 10.18 -19.30 -12.95
N LYS A 154 10.95 -18.87 -13.98
CA LYS A 154 10.47 -18.68 -15.39
C LYS A 154 11.60 -18.78 -16.41
N LYS A 155 11.72 -19.86 -17.18
CA LYS A 155 12.84 -20.05 -18.11
C LYS A 155 12.60 -19.65 -19.60
N GLY A 156 11.40 -19.14 -19.91
CA GLY A 156 10.85 -18.80 -21.25
C GLY A 156 9.31 -19.00 -21.32
N ASP A 157 8.80 -20.00 -22.04
CA ASP A 157 7.36 -20.24 -22.32
C ASP A 157 6.54 -21.45 -21.69
N LEU A 158 7.01 -22.30 -20.75
CA LEU A 158 6.53 -23.70 -20.49
C LEU A 158 6.63 -24.40 -19.03
N LEU A 159 6.24 -23.79 -17.88
CA LEU A 159 6.12 -24.21 -16.41
C LEU A 159 7.25 -24.97 -15.58
N GLU A 160 7.32 -24.85 -14.20
CA GLU A 160 8.43 -25.40 -13.32
C GLU A 160 8.26 -25.81 -11.78
N VAL A 161 9.03 -26.83 -11.26
CA VAL A 161 9.27 -27.48 -9.92
C VAL A 161 10.73 -28.25 -9.66
N TRP A 162 12.05 -27.99 -9.20
CA TRP A 162 13.26 -27.06 -8.68
C TRP A 162 13.46 -25.57 -7.76
N LYS A 163 13.08 -24.83 -6.53
CA LYS A 163 12.25 -24.57 -5.13
C LYS A 163 12.87 -23.95 -3.70
N SER A 164 12.41 -24.23 -2.39
CA SER A 164 12.96 -23.87 -0.93
C SER A 164 12.43 -24.58 0.47
N ASP A 165 13.05 -24.60 1.72
CA ASP A 165 12.60 -24.95 3.18
C ASP A 165 13.39 -24.24 4.34
N GLY A 166 14.44 -23.51 3.96
CA GLY A 166 15.47 -22.95 4.83
C GLY A 166 16.84 -23.62 4.71
N THR A 167 16.94 -24.81 4.11
CA THR A 167 18.17 -25.60 4.02
C THR A 167 18.57 -25.98 2.58
N ASN A 168 19.84 -26.36 2.42
CA ASN A 168 20.38 -26.99 1.20
C ASN A 168 19.60 -28.23 0.77
N ASP A 169 18.98 -28.94 1.72
CA ASP A 169 18.49 -30.31 1.56
C ASP A 169 16.99 -30.46 1.79
N GLY A 170 16.24 -29.38 2.02
CA GLY A 170 14.79 -29.44 1.80
C GLY A 170 14.49 -30.00 0.40
N THR A 171 15.46 -29.83 -0.51
CA THR A 171 15.95 -30.46 -1.76
C THR A 171 15.21 -30.45 -3.11
N VAL A 172 13.88 -30.29 -3.25
CA VAL A 172 13.18 -31.34 -4.07
C VAL A 172 12.22 -31.02 -5.25
N LEU A 173 11.92 -31.93 -6.22
CA LEU A 173 11.91 -33.41 -6.37
C LEU A 173 10.56 -34.14 -6.07
N VAL A 174 9.63 -34.12 -7.04
CA VAL A 174 8.25 -34.68 -7.02
C VAL A 174 7.75 -35.23 -8.39
N LYS A 175 7.51 -34.38 -9.43
CA LYS A 175 6.58 -34.63 -10.57
C LYS A 175 7.14 -34.45 -12.00
N GLY A 176 7.32 -33.24 -12.53
CA GLY A 176 7.44 -33.00 -13.99
C GLY A 176 6.12 -32.89 -14.79
N ASP A 177 5.82 -31.71 -15.37
CA ASP A 177 5.35 -31.37 -16.75
C ASP A 177 4.06 -30.50 -16.88
N ILE A 178 4.13 -29.22 -17.37
CA ILE A 178 3.03 -28.31 -17.86
C ILE A 178 3.57 -27.01 -18.59
N PRO A 179 2.79 -26.05 -19.17
CA PRO A 179 3.27 -24.91 -20.03
C PRO A 179 2.79 -23.38 -19.81
N SER A 180 3.60 -22.27 -19.96
CA SER A 180 3.24 -20.77 -19.97
C SER A 180 4.33 -19.58 -20.02
N ASN A 181 4.03 -18.26 -20.34
CA ASN A 181 5.03 -17.10 -20.60
C ASN A 181 5.02 -15.52 -20.21
N ARG A 182 4.05 -14.70 -19.69
CA ARG A 182 4.40 -13.42 -18.94
C ARG A 182 4.87 -13.91 -17.57
N VAL A 183 4.78 -13.14 -16.50
CA VAL A 183 4.98 -13.66 -15.15
C VAL A 183 3.81 -13.21 -14.30
N ALA A 184 3.61 -13.83 -13.14
CA ALA A 184 2.38 -13.64 -12.40
C ALA A 184 2.28 -12.27 -11.72
N VAL A 185 1.06 -11.93 -11.31
CA VAL A 185 0.71 -10.52 -11.08
C VAL A 185 -0.06 -10.20 -9.76
N ILE A 186 -1.02 -10.97 -9.24
CA ILE A 186 -1.58 -10.75 -7.88
C ILE A 186 -2.10 -12.02 -7.18
N GLU A 187 -2.05 -12.00 -5.85
CA GLU A 187 -2.43 -13.05 -4.90
C GLU A 187 -2.92 -12.48 -3.55
N SER A 188 -3.23 -13.35 -2.58
CA SER A 188 -3.45 -13.02 -1.16
C SER A 188 -2.88 -14.14 -0.26
N SER A 189 -3.66 -14.99 0.43
CA SER A 189 -3.13 -16.02 1.37
C SER A 189 -4.11 -17.16 1.71
N VAL A 190 -3.71 -18.45 1.61
CA VAL A 190 -4.65 -19.60 1.59
C VAL A 190 -4.29 -20.78 2.51
N ASN A 191 -5.29 -21.63 2.75
CA ASN A 191 -5.18 -22.96 3.39
C ASN A 191 -5.86 -24.05 2.52
N ASN A 192 -5.72 -25.33 2.87
CA ASN A 192 -6.15 -26.52 2.11
C ASN A 192 -5.48 -26.75 0.73
N LEU A 193 -5.59 -25.86 -0.26
CA LEU A 193 -5.11 -26.06 -1.64
C LEU A 193 -4.30 -24.88 -2.20
N PHE A 194 -3.54 -25.11 -3.28
CA PHE A 194 -2.70 -24.09 -3.91
C PHE A 194 -3.08 -23.77 -5.37
N VAL A 195 -2.66 -22.59 -5.80
CA VAL A 195 -3.10 -21.91 -7.02
C VAL A 195 -1.91 -21.23 -7.69
N PHE A 196 -1.85 -21.35 -9.02
CA PHE A 196 -0.69 -21.11 -9.86
C PHE A 196 -1.02 -20.06 -10.97
N ALA A 197 -0.58 -20.23 -12.23
CA ALA A 197 -0.55 -19.24 -13.33
C ALA A 197 -0.02 -19.91 -14.63
N HIS A 198 -0.79 -19.89 -15.73
CA HIS A 198 -0.75 -20.94 -16.77
C HIS A 198 -1.19 -20.47 -18.18
N SER A 199 -1.01 -19.18 -18.50
CA SER A 199 -1.20 -18.53 -19.81
C SER A 199 -1.01 -19.34 -21.10
N ILE A 200 -1.89 -19.17 -22.09
CA ILE A 200 -1.79 -19.50 -23.54
C ILE A 200 -1.06 -18.32 -24.26
N PRO A 201 -0.45 -18.42 -25.46
CA PRO A 201 0.21 -17.29 -26.15
C PRO A 201 -0.59 -15.95 -26.26
N MET A 202 -0.47 -15.12 -25.23
CA MET A 202 -0.59 -13.65 -25.13
C MET A 202 -1.70 -12.97 -25.96
N ALA A 203 -2.97 -13.22 -25.61
CA ALA A 203 -4.12 -12.74 -26.40
C ALA A 203 -5.35 -12.25 -25.59
N GLY A 204 -5.22 -11.99 -24.28
CA GLY A 204 -6.34 -11.55 -23.42
C GLY A 204 -7.28 -12.68 -22.96
N GLY A 205 -7.51 -12.87 -21.65
CA GLY A 205 -8.44 -13.88 -21.12
C GLY A 205 -7.88 -14.72 -19.97
N TYR A 206 -8.63 -15.57 -19.25
CA TYR A 206 -8.17 -16.20 -17.99
C TYR A 206 -8.91 -17.54 -17.59
N ASN A 207 -8.18 -18.55 -17.06
CA ASN A 207 -8.43 -20.02 -16.90
C ASN A 207 -9.56 -20.53 -15.97
N VAL A 208 -9.26 -20.85 -14.70
CA VAL A 208 -9.97 -21.85 -13.88
C VAL A 208 -8.97 -22.67 -13.01
N TRP A 209 -9.37 -23.80 -12.40
CA TRP A 209 -8.61 -24.92 -11.73
C TRP A 209 -7.50 -24.69 -10.68
N ARG A 210 -7.11 -25.73 -9.91
CA ARG A 210 -6.23 -25.66 -8.71
C ARG A 210 -5.59 -27.01 -8.35
N SER A 211 -4.57 -27.05 -7.48
CA SER A 211 -3.84 -28.31 -7.21
C SER A 211 -3.36 -28.53 -5.76
N ASP A 212 -2.90 -29.77 -5.50
CA ASP A 212 -2.47 -30.31 -4.18
C ASP A 212 -1.10 -31.00 -4.22
N GLY A 213 -1.01 -32.22 -4.78
CA GLY A 213 0.20 -33.06 -4.75
C GLY A 213 -0.05 -34.54 -4.36
N SER A 214 -1.16 -34.88 -3.71
CA SER A 214 -1.55 -36.26 -3.36
C SER A 214 -2.12 -37.09 -4.53
N GLU A 215 -2.56 -38.33 -4.31
CA GLU A 215 -3.12 -39.21 -5.36
C GLU A 215 -4.52 -38.77 -5.80
N ALA A 216 -4.57 -37.74 -6.67
CA ALA A 216 -5.77 -36.96 -6.98
C ALA A 216 -5.80 -36.50 -8.48
N GLY A 217 -6.75 -35.65 -8.90
CA GLY A 217 -7.06 -35.38 -10.33
C GLY A 217 -6.74 -33.99 -10.92
N THR A 218 -6.12 -33.91 -12.11
CA THR A 218 -5.76 -32.69 -12.86
C THR A 218 -5.74 -32.91 -14.38
N PHE A 219 -6.92 -33.04 -14.99
CA PHE A 219 -7.17 -32.74 -16.41
C PHE A 219 -8.35 -31.75 -16.47
N PRO A 220 -8.43 -30.80 -17.42
CA PRO A 220 -9.27 -29.59 -17.32
C PRO A 220 -10.73 -29.78 -17.76
N ILE A 221 -11.38 -28.76 -18.35
CA ILE A 221 -12.78 -28.88 -18.84
C ILE A 221 -13.19 -27.96 -20.03
N LEU A 222 -13.12 -26.62 -19.97
CA LEU A 222 -13.79 -25.77 -20.99
C LEU A 222 -12.88 -25.19 -22.11
N GLN A 223 -12.05 -24.17 -21.84
CA GLN A 223 -11.24 -23.36 -22.78
C GLN A 223 -11.97 -22.24 -23.57
N ASN A 224 -11.24 -21.54 -24.47
CA ASN A 224 -11.50 -20.20 -25.05
C ASN A 224 -11.53 -19.06 -24.00
N LEU A 225 -11.40 -17.78 -24.43
CA LEU A 225 -11.64 -16.51 -23.71
C LEU A 225 -11.34 -15.30 -24.66
N GLN A 226 -11.43 -14.05 -24.18
CA GLN A 226 -10.72 -12.85 -24.68
C GLN A 226 -10.40 -11.89 -23.50
N GLY A 227 -9.73 -10.74 -23.69
CA GLY A 227 -9.54 -9.75 -22.60
C GLY A 227 -8.46 -8.69 -22.79
N SER A 228 -8.22 -7.93 -21.72
CA SER A 228 -7.20 -6.87 -21.55
C SER A 228 -6.90 -6.75 -20.04
N ALA A 229 -6.71 -5.56 -19.50
CA ALA A 229 -7.41 -5.30 -18.23
C ALA A 229 -8.93 -5.28 -18.54
N SER A 230 -9.73 -6.32 -18.24
CA SER A 230 -11.22 -6.26 -18.34
C SER A 230 -12.04 -7.09 -17.31
N GLY A 231 -12.45 -6.51 -16.17
CA GLY A 231 -12.61 -7.12 -14.80
C GLY A 231 -12.56 -6.00 -13.71
N LEU A 232 -12.57 -6.15 -12.38
CA LEU A 232 -12.22 -7.19 -11.38
C LEU A 232 -10.71 -7.14 -10.86
N SER A 233 -10.35 -7.57 -9.61
CA SER A 233 -9.09 -7.24 -8.76
C SER A 233 -8.04 -8.34 -8.20
N HIS A 234 -8.20 -9.14 -7.11
CA HIS A 234 -7.69 -10.53 -6.64
C HIS A 234 -8.60 -11.69 -5.81
N PHE A 235 -10.00 -11.85 -5.68
CA PHE A 235 -11.04 -12.77 -4.91
C PHE A 235 -12.25 -12.57 -3.76
N ILE A 236 -12.63 -11.94 -2.54
CA ILE A 236 -12.45 -10.78 -1.48
C ILE A 236 -11.72 -10.86 -0.05
N GLU A 237 -12.21 -11.39 1.10
CA GLU A 237 -11.49 -12.18 2.21
C GLU A 237 -12.35 -12.36 3.50
N PHE A 238 -12.14 -13.40 4.33
CA PHE A 238 -12.25 -13.46 5.82
C PHE A 238 -11.74 -14.81 6.43
N GLN A 239 -12.43 -15.96 6.31
CA GLN A 239 -12.07 -17.20 7.03
C GLN A 239 -12.34 -18.51 6.26
N ASN A 240 -11.34 -19.41 6.26
CA ASN A 240 -11.33 -20.83 5.89
C ASN A 240 -12.03 -21.32 4.56
N GLU A 241 -12.74 -20.48 3.75
CA GLU A 241 -13.53 -20.71 2.48
C GLU A 241 -13.46 -19.50 1.46
N LEU A 242 -14.27 -19.31 0.37
CA LEU A 242 -14.19 -18.21 -0.69
C LEU A 242 -15.56 -17.51 -1.09
N TYR A 243 -15.85 -16.65 -2.10
CA TYR A 243 -17.28 -16.17 -2.33
C TYR A 243 -17.59 -15.61 -3.72
N PHE A 244 -18.86 -15.59 -4.13
CA PHE A 244 -19.43 -15.09 -5.40
C PHE A 244 -19.13 -13.64 -5.86
N VAL A 245 -18.33 -13.45 -6.91
CA VAL A 245 -18.60 -12.57 -8.08
C VAL A 245 -18.27 -13.39 -9.34
N ALA A 246 -18.60 -12.96 -10.56
CA ALA A 246 -18.10 -13.63 -11.78
C ALA A 246 -18.13 -12.75 -13.03
N ARG A 247 -17.00 -12.50 -13.73
CA ARG A 247 -17.10 -11.92 -15.08
C ARG A 247 -18.02 -12.76 -16.00
N LYS A 248 -18.92 -12.14 -16.76
CA LYS A 248 -20.02 -12.84 -17.47
C LYS A 248 -20.59 -12.04 -18.67
N ASN A 249 -19.78 -11.76 -19.70
CA ASN A 249 -20.18 -10.99 -20.90
C ASN A 249 -21.02 -11.77 -21.95
N THR A 250 -21.75 -11.07 -22.84
CA THR A 250 -22.46 -11.54 -24.07
C THR A 250 -22.82 -10.40 -25.06
N GLN A 251 -23.41 -10.80 -26.21
CA GLN A 251 -23.83 -10.03 -27.38
C GLN A 251 -25.26 -10.39 -27.84
N ASP A 252 -26.09 -10.89 -26.91
CA ASP A 252 -27.33 -11.64 -27.21
C ASP A 252 -28.22 -11.75 -25.96
N SER A 253 -27.60 -12.19 -24.86
CA SER A 253 -28.19 -12.27 -23.53
C SER A 253 -27.16 -12.80 -22.52
N SER A 254 -26.81 -12.03 -21.50
CA SER A 254 -26.16 -12.62 -20.29
C SER A 254 -27.13 -13.46 -19.45
N SER A 255 -26.77 -13.81 -18.22
CA SER A 255 -27.55 -14.64 -17.29
C SER A 255 -26.78 -14.82 -15.97
N LEU A 256 -27.46 -15.22 -14.88
CA LEU A 256 -26.86 -15.41 -13.55
C LEU A 256 -27.22 -16.76 -12.89
N LEU A 257 -26.28 -17.31 -12.12
CA LEU A 257 -26.34 -18.60 -11.42
C LEU A 257 -25.96 -18.40 -9.92
N PHE A 258 -26.50 -19.16 -8.95
CA PHE A 258 -26.34 -18.93 -7.50
C PHE A 258 -26.31 -20.23 -6.63
N LEU A 259 -25.34 -20.39 -5.71
CA LEU A 259 -24.99 -21.65 -5.03
C LEU A 259 -24.30 -21.49 -3.63
N LYS A 260 -23.54 -22.48 -3.09
CA LYS A 260 -22.64 -22.37 -1.92
C LYS A 260 -21.21 -22.86 -2.23
N SER A 261 -20.60 -23.72 -1.41
CA SER A 261 -19.22 -24.26 -1.51
C SER A 261 -18.95 -25.30 -0.43
N ASN A 262 -18.28 -26.42 -0.76
CA ASN A 262 -16.84 -26.59 -0.45
C ASN A 262 -16.12 -27.90 -0.90
N GLY A 263 -16.66 -28.84 -1.70
CA GLY A 263 -17.95 -28.93 -2.41
C GLY A 263 -19.04 -29.68 -1.64
N LEU A 264 -20.27 -29.17 -1.69
CA LEU A 264 -21.47 -29.66 -1.01
C LEU A 264 -22.62 -29.79 -2.03
N ASN A 265 -23.70 -29.02 -1.88
CA ASN A 265 -24.67 -28.70 -2.94
C ASN A 265 -25.60 -27.55 -2.52
N ALA A 266 -26.12 -26.80 -3.50
CA ALA A 266 -26.95 -25.61 -3.24
C ALA A 266 -28.18 -25.43 -4.16
N ILE A 267 -28.90 -24.33 -3.95
CA ILE A 267 -30.25 -23.98 -4.44
C ILE A 267 -30.35 -23.66 -5.94
N VAL A 268 -31.57 -23.30 -6.42
CA VAL A 268 -31.88 -22.89 -7.81
C VAL A 268 -33.06 -21.92 -7.86
N ILE A 269 -32.96 -20.84 -8.65
CA ILE A 269 -34.03 -19.85 -8.89
C ILE A 269 -34.14 -19.44 -10.39
N LYS A 270 -34.30 -18.14 -10.77
CA LYS A 270 -34.93 -17.66 -12.04
C LYS A 270 -34.06 -16.81 -13.00
N GLU A 271 -34.59 -16.48 -14.18
CA GLU A 271 -33.91 -16.04 -15.42
C GLU A 271 -33.45 -14.56 -15.48
N VAL A 272 -32.38 -14.24 -16.26
CA VAL A 272 -31.52 -13.02 -16.16
C VAL A 272 -30.87 -12.60 -17.52
N ASN A 273 -30.59 -11.31 -17.83
CA ASN A 273 -29.61 -10.84 -18.87
C ASN A 273 -29.05 -9.38 -18.78
N ILE A 274 -27.83 -9.15 -19.32
CA ILE A 274 -27.10 -7.86 -19.47
C ILE A 274 -26.08 -7.88 -20.66
N ASP A 275 -25.83 -6.76 -21.40
CA ASP A 275 -25.07 -6.64 -22.69
C ASP A 275 -24.49 -5.18 -23.07
N GLN A 276 -23.21 -4.78 -22.75
CA GLN A 276 -22.20 -3.98 -23.57
C GLN A 276 -21.75 -2.45 -23.47
N GLU A 277 -22.06 -1.60 -22.48
CA GLU A 277 -21.41 -0.24 -22.38
C GLU A 277 -19.86 -0.25 -22.15
N TRP A 278 -19.20 0.89 -22.37
CA TRP A 278 -17.73 1.03 -22.35
C TRP A 278 -17.23 1.68 -21.04
N ILE A 279 -16.23 1.05 -20.41
CA ILE A 279 -16.17 0.90 -18.95
C ILE A 279 -14.73 0.60 -18.46
N ASP A 280 -14.39 0.83 -17.17
CA ASP A 280 -13.10 0.40 -16.59
C ASP A 280 -13.22 -0.24 -15.19
N PHE A 281 -13.49 0.54 -14.13
CA PHE A 281 -13.17 0.11 -12.75
C PHE A 281 -13.76 1.04 -11.65
N GLU A 282 -14.69 0.56 -10.79
CA GLU A 282 -14.91 0.97 -9.36
C GLU A 282 -15.63 -0.20 -8.61
N ASP A 283 -15.23 -0.69 -7.40
CA ASP A 283 -15.90 -1.86 -6.73
C ASP A 283 -16.26 -1.81 -5.22
N VAL A 284 -15.35 -2.19 -4.29
CA VAL A 284 -15.65 -2.93 -3.03
C VAL A 284 -14.65 -2.68 -1.89
N ILE A 285 -15.11 -2.63 -0.61
CA ILE A 285 -14.52 -3.45 0.49
C ILE A 285 -15.65 -4.15 1.32
N LYS A 286 -15.47 -4.39 2.62
CA LYS A 286 -16.28 -5.27 3.46
C LYS A 286 -16.39 -4.72 4.90
N VAL A 287 -17.42 -5.09 5.66
CA VAL A 287 -17.97 -4.50 6.92
C VAL A 287 -18.19 -5.61 7.99
N ASN A 288 -19.22 -5.57 8.84
CA ASN A 288 -19.49 -6.47 9.97
C ASN A 288 -20.48 -7.65 9.67
N ASN A 289 -19.99 -8.81 9.18
CA ASN A 289 -20.72 -10.03 8.75
C ASN A 289 -21.80 -9.93 7.62
N LYS A 290 -21.75 -10.84 6.63
CA LYS A 290 -22.62 -11.06 5.42
C LYS A 290 -22.11 -10.46 4.08
N LEU A 291 -22.99 -9.88 3.25
CA LEU A 291 -22.80 -9.76 1.79
C LEU A 291 -23.79 -8.79 1.13
N TYR A 292 -23.29 -7.83 0.35
CA TYR A 292 -24.06 -6.82 -0.37
C TYR A 292 -23.30 -6.39 -1.65
N PHE A 293 -23.52 -7.06 -2.79
CA PHE A 293 -22.59 -7.05 -4.01
C PHE A 293 -22.73 -5.31 -6.50
N SER A 294 -22.06 -5.46 -7.71
CA SER A 294 -21.55 -4.41 -8.59
C SER A 294 -21.74 -4.66 -10.09
N PHE A 295 -22.36 -3.69 -10.75
CA PHE A 295 -22.49 -3.64 -12.21
C PHE A 295 -22.74 -2.20 -12.70
N TYR A 296 -21.92 -1.66 -13.63
CA TYR A 296 -21.75 -0.19 -13.73
C TYR A 296 -21.79 0.53 -15.09
N LYS A 297 -22.00 -0.14 -16.23
CA LYS A 297 -22.34 0.52 -17.53
C LYS A 297 -21.33 1.59 -18.06
N PHE A 298 -21.33 2.83 -17.57
CA PHE A 298 -20.38 3.96 -17.80
C PHE A 298 -20.59 4.97 -18.98
N GLU A 299 -21.70 4.90 -19.74
CA GLU A 299 -22.23 5.97 -20.61
C GLU A 299 -23.53 6.63 -20.08
N SER A 300 -24.46 5.85 -19.50
CA SER A 300 -25.89 6.22 -19.28
C SER A 300 -26.37 6.66 -17.87
N ASN A 301 -25.87 6.08 -16.76
CA ASN A 301 -25.76 6.60 -15.36
C ASN A 301 -26.91 6.38 -14.31
N HIS A 302 -27.40 5.18 -13.91
CA HIS A 302 -28.33 4.96 -12.71
C HIS A 302 -27.73 4.13 -11.56
N PHE A 303 -28.43 3.11 -11.04
CA PHE A 303 -28.29 2.56 -9.68
C PHE A 303 -29.36 1.47 -9.49
N PHE A 304 -29.04 0.18 -9.66
CA PHE A 304 -30.01 -0.94 -9.47
C PHE A 304 -29.79 -1.72 -8.02
N ILE A 305 -31.04 -1.98 -6.07
CA ILE A 305 -31.13 -2.44 -4.63
C ILE A 305 -31.80 -3.82 -4.55
N TRP A 306 -31.06 -4.88 -4.18
CA TRP A 306 -31.41 -6.31 -4.25
C TRP A 306 -31.74 -7.01 -2.92
N GLU A 307 -30.85 -7.10 -1.91
CA GLU A 307 -30.96 -8.06 -0.77
C GLU A 307 -30.77 -9.54 -1.21
N SER A 308 -30.53 -10.52 -0.31
CA SER A 308 -31.06 -11.92 -0.36
C SER A 308 -30.54 -12.88 0.74
N ASP A 309 -30.26 -12.42 1.96
CA ASP A 309 -29.94 -13.25 3.15
C ASP A 309 -28.79 -14.27 3.03
N GLY A 310 -28.01 -14.24 1.95
CA GLY A 310 -27.06 -15.29 1.59
C GLY A 310 -27.69 -16.45 0.82
N THR A 311 -29.03 -16.57 0.82
CA THR A 311 -29.79 -17.63 0.13
C THR A 311 -30.90 -17.13 -0.80
N ALA A 312 -32.08 -16.67 -0.32
CA ALA A 312 -33.30 -16.78 -1.15
C ALA A 312 -34.56 -15.94 -0.82
N GLN A 313 -34.62 -15.09 0.22
CA GLN A 313 -35.91 -14.51 0.67
C GLN A 313 -35.90 -13.02 1.10
N GLY A 314 -34.82 -12.51 1.67
CA GLY A 314 -34.66 -11.07 1.99
C GLY A 314 -34.29 -10.24 0.77
N THR A 315 -35.11 -10.26 -0.28
CA THR A 315 -34.66 -10.09 -1.67
C THR A 315 -35.72 -9.47 -2.61
N ARG A 316 -35.53 -8.32 -3.30
CA ARG A 316 -36.53 -7.64 -4.22
C ARG A 316 -35.91 -6.41 -4.93
N LYS A 317 -36.59 -5.73 -5.89
CA LYS A 317 -36.36 -4.29 -6.21
C LYS A 317 -37.41 -3.40 -5.53
N VAL A 318 -37.01 -2.29 -4.90
CA VAL A 318 -37.94 -1.39 -4.17
C VAL A 318 -38.30 -0.09 -4.90
N HIS A 319 -37.39 0.49 -5.68
CA HIS A 319 -37.60 1.72 -6.46
C HIS A 319 -36.70 1.75 -7.71
N ASP A 320 -36.96 2.70 -8.59
CA ASP A 320 -36.08 3.22 -9.64
C ASP A 320 -36.18 4.76 -9.59
N GLU A 321 -35.22 5.50 -10.18
CA GLU A 321 -34.90 6.90 -9.83
C GLU A 321 -34.29 7.69 -11.03
N THR A 322 -34.07 9.00 -10.85
CA THR A 322 -33.72 9.96 -11.94
C THR A 322 -32.47 10.82 -11.63
N GLY A 323 -31.89 11.46 -12.66
CA GLY A 323 -30.76 12.39 -12.57
C GLY A 323 -30.46 13.12 -13.90
N GLY A 324 -29.31 13.79 -14.05
CA GLY A 324 -29.02 14.55 -15.28
C GLY A 324 -27.57 14.95 -15.64
N LYS A 325 -26.58 14.89 -14.74
CA LYS A 325 -25.20 15.43 -14.98
C LYS A 325 -24.15 14.39 -15.44
N TYR A 326 -22.86 14.51 -15.05
CA TYR A 326 -21.74 13.61 -15.40
C TYR A 326 -20.50 13.78 -14.47
N PHE A 327 -19.60 12.79 -14.48
CA PHE A 327 -18.58 12.55 -13.43
C PHE A 327 -17.38 11.64 -13.82
N ILE A 328 -16.47 11.44 -12.86
CA ILE A 328 -15.73 10.18 -12.58
C ILE A 328 -15.79 9.88 -11.06
N PRO A 329 -16.44 8.81 -10.55
CA PRO A 329 -17.03 8.78 -9.21
C PRO A 329 -16.06 8.34 -8.08
N SER A 330 -16.03 7.06 -7.68
CA SER A 330 -15.13 6.45 -6.68
C SER A 330 -15.19 4.90 -6.62
N ASN A 331 -14.03 4.23 -6.54
CA ASN A 331 -13.95 2.91 -5.92
C ASN A 331 -14.39 2.97 -4.45
N LEU A 332 -14.89 1.87 -3.91
CA LEU A 332 -15.63 1.74 -2.66
C LEU A 332 -14.71 1.31 -1.50
N SER A 333 -14.95 1.78 -0.27
CA SER A 333 -14.57 1.04 0.92
C SER A 333 -15.53 1.29 2.12
N THR A 334 -15.07 1.05 3.35
CA THR A 334 -15.87 0.89 4.58
C THR A 334 -15.29 1.80 5.69
N ASP A 335 -15.34 1.45 6.96
CA ASP A 335 -14.14 1.20 7.79
C ASP A 335 -14.39 0.27 9.00
N GLY A 336 -15.67 0.07 9.35
CA GLY A 336 -16.25 -1.09 10.06
C GLY A 336 -17.69 -0.94 10.57
N ASN A 337 -18.09 0.28 10.95
CA ASN A 337 -19.12 0.61 11.94
C ASN A 337 -19.94 1.93 11.75
N HIS A 338 -19.62 2.94 10.88
CA HIS A 338 -20.26 4.30 10.62
C HIS A 338 -20.08 5.21 9.28
N LEU A 339 -20.95 5.16 8.22
CA LEU A 339 -20.60 5.14 6.75
C LEU A 339 -21.21 6.20 5.79
N ILE A 340 -20.57 6.53 4.63
CA ILE A 340 -21.14 7.35 3.50
C ILE A 340 -20.80 6.82 2.06
N PHE A 341 -21.49 7.29 0.99
CA PHE A 341 -21.17 7.06 -0.45
C PHE A 341 -21.21 8.26 -1.45
N THR A 342 -21.13 7.97 -2.76
CA THR A 342 -20.48 8.82 -3.78
C THR A 342 -21.22 9.16 -5.08
N SER A 343 -22.52 8.86 -5.24
CA SER A 343 -23.42 9.60 -6.15
C SER A 343 -24.90 9.59 -5.65
N LYS A 344 -25.87 10.29 -6.27
CA LYS A 344 -27.33 9.98 -6.16
C LYS A 344 -28.21 10.50 -5.01
N ASN A 345 -28.11 11.76 -4.61
CA ASN A 345 -29.25 12.53 -4.03
C ASN A 345 -29.53 13.86 -4.79
N ILE A 346 -30.12 14.86 -4.12
CA ILE A 346 -31.00 15.89 -4.72
C ILE A 346 -30.36 17.09 -5.46
N ASN A 347 -29.23 17.67 -5.02
CA ASN A 347 -28.69 18.89 -5.66
C ASN A 347 -28.15 18.67 -7.09
N GLU A 348 -27.88 17.42 -7.42
CA GLU A 348 -26.94 17.01 -8.47
C GLU A 348 -25.56 17.70 -8.44
N GLU A 349 -25.28 18.47 -7.40
CA GLU A 349 -23.95 18.81 -6.96
C GLU A 349 -23.71 17.95 -5.72
N THR A 350 -22.95 16.85 -5.88
CA THR A 350 -21.90 16.32 -4.98
C THR A 350 -22.04 16.74 -3.52
N ALA A 351 -22.21 15.85 -2.52
CA ALA A 351 -22.53 16.19 -1.12
C ALA A 351 -22.32 15.00 -0.18
N LEU A 352 -22.87 15.01 1.05
CA LEU A 352 -22.67 13.94 2.02
C LEU A 352 -23.88 13.71 2.94
N LEU A 353 -24.19 12.42 3.15
CA LEU A 353 -25.27 11.80 3.94
C LEU A 353 -24.68 10.53 4.70
N ARG A 354 -25.39 9.70 5.52
CA ARG A 354 -24.78 8.55 6.30
C ARG A 354 -25.58 7.24 6.66
N LEU A 355 -24.97 6.02 6.62
CA LEU A 355 -25.49 4.60 6.73
C LEU A 355 -24.61 3.69 7.68
N LYS A 356 -24.82 2.38 8.00
CA LYS A 356 -25.99 1.48 8.07
C LYS A 356 -25.95 0.15 7.27
N PRO A 357 -24.92 -0.71 7.14
CA PRO A 357 -25.19 -2.08 6.68
C PRO A 357 -25.93 -3.00 7.69
N ASP A 358 -26.33 -2.48 8.87
CA ASP A 358 -27.25 -3.10 9.84
C ASP A 358 -28.69 -2.49 9.86
N THR A 359 -28.93 -1.34 9.21
CA THR A 359 -30.29 -0.70 9.11
C THR A 359 -30.57 0.11 7.85
N TYR A 360 -29.54 0.52 7.13
CA TYR A 360 -29.55 1.13 5.81
C TYR A 360 -30.02 2.61 5.74
N GLU A 361 -30.05 3.29 6.90
CA GLU A 361 -30.19 4.76 7.06
C GLU A 361 -29.17 5.56 6.21
N LEU A 362 -29.35 6.88 6.06
CA LEU A 362 -28.70 7.70 5.01
C LEU A 362 -28.70 9.22 5.37
N GLU A 363 -28.34 9.70 6.57
CA GLU A 363 -28.70 11.07 7.08
C GLU A 363 -27.79 12.26 6.64
N GLU A 364 -28.32 13.47 6.36
CA GLU A 364 -27.81 14.58 5.50
C GLU A 364 -26.83 15.65 6.09
N ILE A 365 -25.84 16.17 5.30
CA ILE A 365 -24.84 17.22 5.73
C ILE A 365 -24.42 18.38 4.72
N LYS A 366 -23.69 18.18 3.59
CA LYS A 366 -22.88 19.25 2.87
C LYS A 366 -23.14 19.47 1.32
N THR A 367 -22.19 20.00 0.48
CA THR A 367 -22.19 20.09 -1.03
C THR A 367 -20.83 20.55 -1.70
N LEU A 368 -20.22 19.78 -2.65
CA LEU A 368 -18.76 19.57 -2.94
C LEU A 368 -18.12 20.04 -4.28
N VAL A 369 -17.67 19.15 -5.22
CA VAL A 369 -17.12 19.54 -6.56
C VAL A 369 -18.33 19.97 -7.34
N THR A 370 -18.71 21.21 -7.11
CA THR A 370 -19.96 21.82 -7.56
C THR A 370 -20.03 21.99 -9.06
N ASP A 371 -18.93 21.74 -9.79
CA ASP A 371 -18.84 21.77 -11.25
C ASP A 371 -19.29 20.43 -11.88
N PRO A 372 -20.21 20.42 -12.87
CA PRO A 372 -20.76 19.20 -13.50
C PRO A 372 -20.12 18.80 -14.84
N VAL A 373 -18.81 19.00 -15.00
CA VAL A 373 -18.12 18.75 -16.27
C VAL A 373 -17.89 17.25 -16.53
N LYS A 374 -18.26 16.77 -17.73
CA LYS A 374 -17.93 15.41 -18.20
C LYS A 374 -16.42 15.26 -18.50
N PRO A 375 -15.77 14.13 -18.13
CA PRO A 375 -14.41 13.75 -18.58
C PRO A 375 -14.39 12.77 -19.78
N TYR A 376 -13.21 12.53 -20.37
CA TYR A 376 -13.00 11.50 -21.41
C TYR A 376 -11.52 11.01 -21.45
N PHE A 377 -11.28 9.76 -21.87
CA PHE A 377 -10.16 8.93 -21.35
C PHE A 377 -9.01 8.66 -22.35
N PHE A 378 -7.88 8.13 -21.84
CA PHE A 378 -6.60 8.05 -22.58
C PHE A 378 -5.67 6.87 -22.24
N SER A 379 -5.40 6.57 -20.95
CA SER A 379 -4.63 5.40 -20.48
C SER A 379 -4.63 5.27 -18.95
N ARG A 380 -4.46 4.06 -18.40
CA ARG A 380 -4.78 3.70 -17.00
C ARG A 380 -3.86 4.32 -15.89
N PHE A 381 -4.02 5.63 -15.59
CA PHE A 381 -3.27 6.37 -14.53
C PHE A 381 -4.03 7.40 -13.62
N ASP A 382 -5.23 7.87 -13.95
CA ASP A 382 -5.95 8.99 -13.28
C ASP A 382 -7.48 8.85 -12.93
N ILE A 383 -8.27 7.83 -13.33
CA ILE A 383 -9.76 7.66 -13.04
C ILE A 383 -10.26 7.51 -11.55
N ASN A 384 -10.53 6.34 -10.98
CA ASN A 384 -10.92 6.05 -9.55
C ASN A 384 -10.67 4.54 -9.22
N ASP A 385 -10.19 3.92 -8.10
CA ASP A 385 -9.39 4.03 -6.85
C ASP A 385 -9.45 5.26 -5.92
N ILE A 386 -9.11 5.00 -4.65
CA ILE A 386 -9.29 5.84 -3.45
C ILE A 386 -8.35 5.52 -2.25
N GLN A 387 -7.48 4.49 -2.31
CA GLN A 387 -6.53 3.99 -1.29
C GLN A 387 -6.91 4.05 0.20
N LYS A 388 -6.90 2.88 0.86
CA LYS A 388 -6.26 2.70 2.19
C LYS A 388 -4.78 2.35 1.91
N ILE A 389 -3.74 2.62 2.69
CA ILE A 389 -3.49 3.58 3.79
C ILE A 389 -3.95 3.26 5.24
N LYS A 390 -4.89 3.96 5.90
CA LYS A 390 -4.88 4.00 7.38
C LYS A 390 -6.14 3.65 8.17
N LEU A 391 -6.26 4.23 9.37
CA LEU A 391 -7.46 4.46 10.18
C LEU A 391 -7.80 5.97 10.29
N GLY A 392 -8.52 6.57 9.34
CA GLY A 392 -8.83 8.01 9.18
C GLY A 392 -8.75 8.39 7.69
N SER A 393 -7.93 9.34 7.25
CA SER A 393 -7.91 9.68 5.81
C SER A 393 -7.45 8.52 4.91
N TYR A 394 -8.35 8.12 4.03
CA TYR A 394 -8.05 7.52 2.73
C TYR A 394 -7.58 8.62 1.73
N LEU A 395 -7.61 8.40 0.40
CA LEU A 395 -7.10 9.33 -0.64
C LEU A 395 -8.20 10.00 -1.51
N ILE A 396 -8.98 10.99 -1.02
CA ILE A 396 -9.90 11.74 -1.90
C ILE A 396 -9.15 12.76 -2.73
N SER A 397 -9.79 13.09 -3.84
CA SER A 397 -9.16 13.84 -4.90
C SER A 397 -10.20 14.43 -5.85
N PHE A 398 -9.79 14.81 -7.05
CA PHE A 398 -10.53 14.47 -8.27
C PHE A 398 -9.64 14.70 -9.49
N GLY A 399 -9.85 13.92 -10.55
CA GLY A 399 -9.44 14.33 -11.88
C GLY A 399 -10.35 15.49 -12.28
N ASN A 400 -9.81 16.69 -12.50
CA ASN A 400 -10.62 17.90 -12.66
C ASN A 400 -11.00 18.21 -14.12
N SER A 401 -11.60 19.37 -14.32
CA SER A 401 -11.96 19.94 -15.62
C SER A 401 -10.78 20.57 -16.41
N GLN A 402 -9.55 20.59 -15.88
CA GLN A 402 -8.33 20.95 -16.64
C GLN A 402 -7.01 20.48 -15.96
N ASP A 403 -6.25 19.62 -16.65
CA ASP A 403 -4.84 19.26 -16.39
C ASP A 403 -4.47 18.48 -15.09
N GLN A 404 -5.33 18.38 -14.07
CA GLN A 404 -4.85 18.26 -12.69
C GLN A 404 -5.54 17.17 -11.84
N LYS A 405 -4.71 16.24 -11.33
CA LYS A 405 -5.01 15.45 -10.13
C LYS A 405 -5.06 16.39 -8.92
N LYS A 406 -6.26 16.76 -8.44
CA LYS A 406 -6.44 17.41 -7.14
C LYS A 406 -6.49 16.35 -6.04
N TYR A 407 -6.21 16.71 -4.79
CA TYR A 407 -6.32 15.85 -3.60
C TYR A 407 -7.12 16.61 -2.52
N TRP A 408 -7.77 15.91 -1.55
CA TRP A 408 -8.62 16.46 -0.44
C TRP A 408 -9.07 15.40 0.64
N LYS A 409 -9.18 15.74 1.95
CA LYS A 409 -9.02 14.86 3.16
C LYS A 409 -10.27 14.15 3.79
N THR A 410 -10.08 13.36 4.86
CA THR A 410 -11.08 12.61 5.69
C THR A 410 -10.62 12.37 7.15
N ASP A 411 -11.44 12.68 8.18
CA ASP A 411 -11.76 11.84 9.38
C ASP A 411 -12.87 12.52 10.25
N PHE A 412 -13.72 11.77 10.99
CA PHE A 412 -15.14 12.15 11.12
C PHE A 412 -15.79 12.00 12.56
N SER A 413 -15.48 12.86 13.56
CA SER A 413 -15.98 12.68 14.97
C SER A 413 -16.61 13.82 15.84
N THR A 414 -16.37 15.13 15.67
CA THR A 414 -16.74 16.24 16.60
C THR A 414 -17.41 17.49 15.91
N ALA A 415 -16.72 18.61 15.58
CA ALA A 415 -17.13 19.54 14.49
C ALA A 415 -16.04 20.51 13.90
N ASN A 416 -15.76 20.49 12.58
CA ASN A 416 -15.02 21.53 11.78
C ASN A 416 -15.10 21.29 10.25
N THR A 417 -14.59 22.19 9.38
CA THR A 417 -14.18 21.91 7.97
C THR A 417 -13.47 23.10 7.26
N SER A 418 -12.50 22.86 6.36
CA SER A 418 -11.82 23.89 5.53
C SER A 418 -11.37 23.44 4.10
N PRO A 419 -11.06 24.36 3.14
CA PRO A 419 -10.72 24.08 1.71
C PRO A 419 -9.22 23.82 1.44
N ILE A 420 -8.71 23.86 0.19
CA ILE A 420 -7.24 23.83 -0.14
C ILE A 420 -6.95 24.56 -1.45
N THR A 421 -5.71 25.03 -1.69
CA THR A 421 -5.20 25.39 -3.03
C THR A 421 -3.73 24.98 -3.26
N ASN A 422 -3.41 24.53 -4.48
CA ASN A 422 -2.06 24.16 -5.01
C ASN A 422 -1.40 22.92 -4.38
N ILE A 423 -1.02 21.90 -5.17
CA ILE A 423 -0.35 20.68 -4.64
C ILE A 423 0.34 19.81 -5.74
N PRO A 424 1.45 19.08 -5.45
CA PRO A 424 2.05 18.05 -6.33
C PRO A 424 1.28 16.70 -6.38
N VAL A 425 1.75 15.75 -7.20
CA VAL A 425 1.00 14.59 -7.78
C VAL A 425 1.66 13.21 -7.53
N ILE A 426 0.85 12.16 -7.30
CA ILE A 426 1.13 10.97 -6.46
C ILE A 426 0.48 9.67 -6.99
N GLY A 427 0.86 8.50 -6.43
CA GLY A 427 -0.06 7.34 -6.42
C GLY A 427 0.28 6.07 -5.60
N ALA A 428 1.17 6.07 -4.60
CA ALA A 428 1.63 4.81 -3.98
C ALA A 428 2.08 5.00 -2.52
N PHE A 429 1.67 4.15 -1.55
CA PHE A 429 1.98 4.34 -0.12
C PHE A 429 2.55 3.10 0.63
N PHE A 430 3.53 3.29 1.54
CA PHE A 430 4.11 2.23 2.41
C PHE A 430 4.82 2.71 3.73
N HIS A 431 5.19 1.81 4.65
CA HIS A 431 4.92 1.85 6.08
C HIS A 431 6.10 1.50 7.06
N TYR A 432 6.89 2.44 7.66
CA TYR A 432 7.85 2.21 8.81
C TYR A 432 7.82 3.29 9.95
N LYS A 433 7.54 2.96 11.20
CA LYS A 433 7.50 3.89 12.36
C LYS A 433 6.63 5.18 12.24
N ASN A 434 7.04 6.40 11.83
CA ASN A 434 6.32 7.67 12.16
C ASN A 434 6.09 8.81 11.09
N GLN A 435 6.61 8.74 9.84
CA GLN A 435 6.26 9.43 8.55
C GLN A 435 5.25 8.64 7.56
N VAL A 436 5.05 8.81 6.21
CA VAL A 436 4.69 7.75 5.14
C VAL A 436 5.28 8.16 3.76
N TYR A 437 5.66 7.21 2.88
CA TYR A 437 6.32 7.42 1.56
C TYR A 437 5.45 7.24 0.31
N PHE A 438 5.73 8.03 -0.73
CA PHE A 438 5.29 7.84 -2.13
C PHE A 438 6.40 8.25 -3.13
N SER A 439 6.36 7.86 -4.41
CA SER A 439 7.21 8.44 -5.48
C SER A 439 6.48 9.51 -6.29
N GLY A 440 7.14 10.65 -6.57
CA GLY A 440 6.49 11.88 -7.00
C GLY A 440 7.21 12.64 -8.10
N TYR A 441 6.43 13.27 -8.98
CA TYR A 441 6.95 14.10 -10.07
C TYR A 441 6.69 15.60 -9.81
N SER A 442 7.55 16.42 -10.39
CA SER A 442 7.25 17.80 -10.80
C SER A 442 8.01 18.10 -12.10
N GLU A 443 7.58 19.10 -12.86
CA GLU A 443 8.26 19.48 -14.13
C GLU A 443 9.73 19.95 -13.94
N ALA A 444 10.18 20.17 -12.70
CA ALA A 444 11.53 20.61 -12.38
C ALA A 444 12.53 19.45 -12.14
N ILE A 445 12.00 18.27 -11.84
CA ILE A 445 12.74 17.03 -11.60
C ILE A 445 12.33 16.01 -12.66
N GLY A 446 12.70 14.75 -12.48
CA GLY A 446 12.08 13.66 -13.21
C GLY A 446 10.86 13.10 -12.50
N TYR A 447 11.11 12.16 -11.60
CA TYR A 447 10.14 11.40 -10.82
C TYR A 447 10.93 10.73 -9.70
N GLU A 448 10.82 11.28 -8.50
CA GLU A 448 11.77 11.06 -7.41
C GLU A 448 11.05 10.41 -6.22
N LEU A 449 11.71 10.26 -5.09
CA LEU A 449 11.10 9.73 -3.88
C LEU A 449 10.57 10.88 -2.99
N TRP A 450 9.34 10.73 -2.48
CA TRP A 450 8.46 11.74 -1.85
C TRP A 450 7.74 11.15 -0.61
N ASN A 451 6.61 11.74 -0.16
CA ASN A 451 5.96 11.46 1.14
C ASN A 451 4.59 12.11 1.44
N ALA A 452 3.89 11.62 2.48
CA ALA A 452 3.12 12.39 3.48
C ALA A 452 3.14 11.65 4.84
N ASN A 453 2.03 11.29 5.54
CA ASN A 453 2.13 10.42 6.75
C ASN A 453 0.96 9.64 7.38
N LEU A 454 0.05 10.21 8.17
CA LEU A 454 -0.98 9.50 8.98
C LEU A 454 -2.36 10.21 9.22
N ASP A 455 -2.66 11.44 8.77
CA ASP A 455 -4.02 11.98 8.48
C ASP A 455 -4.10 13.22 7.53
N PHE A 456 -3.07 14.10 7.40
CA PHE A 456 -3.03 15.18 6.40
C PHE A 456 -2.20 16.47 6.67
N THR A 457 -0.86 16.46 6.57
CA THR A 457 0.00 17.62 6.17
C THR A 457 1.43 17.30 5.58
N ASN A 458 1.67 16.95 4.29
CA ASN A 458 3.06 17.00 3.67
C ASN A 458 3.23 16.60 2.16
N PRO A 459 4.17 17.18 1.35
CA PRO A 459 4.83 16.44 0.21
C PRO A 459 6.14 17.03 -0.47
N GLN A 460 7.38 16.50 -0.28
CA GLN A 460 8.60 16.77 -1.12
C GLN A 460 9.78 15.76 -1.18
N LEU A 461 10.62 16.07 -2.16
CA LEU A 461 11.84 15.48 -2.71
C LEU A 461 12.92 15.04 -1.72
N PHE A 462 13.60 13.95 -2.10
CA PHE A 462 14.65 13.29 -1.35
C PHE A 462 16.01 13.99 -1.39
N ALA A 463 17.04 13.33 -1.91
CA ALA A 463 17.97 14.02 -2.76
C ALA A 463 17.21 14.48 -4.02
N ASP A 464 17.83 15.35 -4.80
CA ASP A 464 17.71 15.21 -6.24
C ASP A 464 18.46 13.89 -6.61
N ILE A 465 17.70 12.85 -7.02
CA ILE A 465 18.13 11.44 -6.97
C ILE A 465 18.81 11.07 -8.29
N ASN A 466 18.10 11.29 -9.39
CA ASN A 466 18.75 11.46 -10.67
C ASN A 466 18.69 12.94 -11.03
N THR A 467 19.71 13.70 -10.61
CA THR A 467 19.90 15.16 -10.85
C THR A 467 19.95 15.58 -12.34
N SER A 468 19.57 14.70 -13.26
CA SER A 468 19.59 14.95 -14.70
C SER A 468 18.41 14.36 -15.49
N ARG A 469 17.61 13.42 -14.94
CA ARG A 469 16.64 12.63 -15.74
C ARG A 469 15.36 12.19 -15.00
N TYR A 470 15.40 11.10 -14.23
CA TYR A 470 14.36 10.65 -13.28
C TYR A 470 14.87 9.50 -12.40
N GLY A 471 14.76 9.62 -11.08
CA GLY A 471 15.35 8.71 -10.10
C GLY A 471 14.54 7.44 -9.83
N LEU A 472 13.22 7.49 -9.97
CA LEU A 472 12.31 6.35 -9.87
C LEU A 472 11.46 6.25 -11.15
N GLN A 473 10.91 5.08 -11.44
CA GLN A 473 10.14 4.85 -12.68
C GLN A 473 8.61 4.99 -12.47
N LYS A 474 7.84 5.17 -13.54
CA LYS A 474 6.39 5.54 -13.53
C LYS A 474 5.40 4.47 -13.02
N ASN A 475 5.74 3.19 -13.12
CA ASN A 475 4.80 2.19 -13.65
C ASN A 475 3.88 1.51 -12.61
N PHE A 476 3.02 2.33 -11.99
CA PHE A 476 2.14 2.04 -10.83
C PHE A 476 2.96 1.96 -9.52
N GLY A 477 2.48 2.39 -8.35
CA GLY A 477 1.12 2.84 -7.98
C GLY A 477 0.46 1.87 -7.00
N ARG A 478 0.84 1.93 -5.71
CA ARG A 478 1.09 0.80 -4.76
C ARG A 478 2.29 -0.06 -5.12
N PHE A 479 2.62 -0.18 -6.41
CA PHE A 479 3.49 -1.21 -6.93
C PHE A 479 4.99 -0.98 -6.71
N GLN A 480 5.33 -0.66 -5.46
CA GLN A 480 6.66 -0.41 -4.89
C GLN A 480 7.03 -1.31 -3.66
N PHE A 481 6.15 -1.60 -2.68
CA PHE A 481 6.63 -1.64 -1.26
C PHE A 481 6.30 -2.83 -0.28
N THR A 482 7.06 -3.06 0.82
CA THR A 482 6.86 -4.16 1.85
C THR A 482 7.04 -3.81 3.33
N GLU A 483 6.25 -4.48 4.16
CA GLU A 483 6.30 -4.64 5.62
C GLU A 483 7.50 -5.50 6.16
N LEU A 484 8.74 -5.25 5.74
CA LEU A 484 9.92 -6.15 5.90
C LEU A 484 10.93 -5.87 7.04
N ASN A 485 11.42 -6.91 7.73
CA ASN A 485 12.70 -7.06 8.49
C ASN A 485 13.44 -5.86 9.14
N ASP A 486 12.79 -4.98 9.87
CA ASP A 486 13.44 -4.02 10.78
C ASP A 486 14.19 -2.86 10.09
N LYS A 487 14.61 -3.01 8.80
CA LYS A 487 14.86 -1.92 7.82
C LYS A 487 14.59 -2.38 6.38
N LEU A 488 14.90 -1.47 5.43
CA LEU A 488 14.15 -1.20 4.20
C LEU A 488 14.85 -1.48 2.87
N LEU A 489 14.10 -1.89 1.83
CA LEU A 489 14.65 -2.52 0.62
C LEU A 489 13.84 -2.30 -0.69
N PHE A 490 14.41 -1.68 -1.75
CA PHE A 490 13.72 -1.32 -3.01
C PHE A 490 14.61 -1.21 -4.27
N SER A 491 14.28 -0.35 -5.27
CA SER A 491 15.10 0.01 -6.44
C SER A 491 14.94 1.48 -6.92
N ALA A 492 16.05 2.07 -7.40
CA ALA A 492 16.09 3.42 -8.00
C ALA A 492 17.35 3.66 -8.88
N ASP A 493 17.35 4.80 -9.59
CA ASP A 493 18.25 5.21 -10.67
C ASP A 493 19.06 6.45 -10.27
N ASP A 494 20.35 6.52 -10.66
CA ASP A 494 21.15 7.75 -10.54
C ASP A 494 21.57 8.34 -11.89
N GLY A 495 21.33 7.61 -12.98
CA GLY A 495 21.81 7.95 -14.32
C GLY A 495 23.28 7.60 -14.55
N VAL A 496 23.93 6.85 -13.67
CA VAL A 496 25.27 6.25 -13.89
C VAL A 496 25.19 4.73 -13.89
N HIS A 497 24.42 4.15 -12.99
CA HIS A 497 24.28 2.70 -12.83
C HIS A 497 22.96 2.18 -13.43
N GLY A 498 22.41 2.92 -14.41
CA GLY A 498 21.05 2.71 -14.88
C GLY A 498 20.04 2.91 -13.75
N ASN A 499 19.01 2.05 -13.74
CA ASN A 499 18.08 1.90 -12.63
C ASN A 499 18.29 0.52 -12.04
N GLU A 500 18.52 0.48 -10.73
CA GLU A 500 19.11 -0.62 -9.99
C GLU A 500 18.74 -0.40 -8.51
N LEU A 501 19.59 0.38 -7.81
CA LEU A 501 19.59 0.54 -6.37
C LEU A 501 20.36 1.75 -5.84
N TRP A 502 19.96 2.11 -4.62
CA TRP A 502 20.47 3.10 -3.70
C TRP A 502 20.66 2.38 -2.32
N THR A 503 21.83 2.28 -1.63
CA THR A 503 21.96 1.60 -0.27
C THR A 503 22.52 2.39 0.95
N TYR A 504 22.04 2.07 2.19
CA TYR A 504 21.86 2.98 3.37
C TYR A 504 22.64 2.60 4.67
N ASN A 505 23.70 3.33 4.98
CA ASN A 505 24.25 3.49 6.33
C ASN A 505 23.34 4.21 7.35
N SER A 506 22.06 3.85 7.49
CA SER A 506 21.04 4.82 7.95
C SER A 506 20.30 4.73 9.31
N SER A 507 20.63 3.93 10.33
CA SER A 507 20.59 4.56 11.67
C SER A 507 21.81 5.45 11.94
N THR A 508 22.82 5.55 11.04
CA THR A 508 23.61 6.79 10.79
C THR A 508 22.91 7.71 9.77
N ASN A 509 21.58 7.57 9.63
CA ASN A 509 20.66 8.30 8.74
C ASN A 509 20.97 8.43 7.24
N THR A 510 22.14 7.99 6.79
CA THR A 510 22.61 8.14 5.41
C THR A 510 23.46 6.97 4.95
N SER A 511 24.66 7.06 4.32
CA SER A 511 24.98 6.10 3.22
C SER A 511 26.45 5.72 2.92
N HIS A 512 26.72 4.42 2.66
CA HIS A 512 27.90 3.76 2.02
C HIS A 512 27.38 2.47 1.28
N LEU A 513 28.17 1.55 0.65
CA LEU A 513 27.70 0.67 -0.47
C LEU A 513 27.84 -0.92 -0.43
N VAL A 514 28.42 -1.73 -1.41
CA VAL A 514 28.52 -3.26 -1.60
C VAL A 514 28.76 -3.84 -3.10
N LYS A 515 27.84 -4.37 -3.98
CA LYS A 515 28.19 -4.82 -5.42
C LYS A 515 27.09 -4.98 -6.55
N ASP A 516 27.42 -4.89 -7.87
CA ASP A 516 26.54 -4.82 -9.11
C ASP A 516 25.66 -5.99 -9.59
N ILE A 517 24.62 -5.67 -10.39
CA ILE A 517 23.81 -6.56 -11.28
C ILE A 517 24.27 -6.21 -12.74
N PHE A 518 23.80 -5.17 -13.47
CA PHE A 518 24.07 -4.97 -14.93
C PHE A 518 25.12 -3.89 -15.28
N ILE A 519 26.23 -3.88 -14.53
CA ILE A 519 27.50 -3.15 -14.71
C ILE A 519 27.43 -2.01 -15.75
N GLY A 520 27.17 -0.80 -15.25
CA GLY A 520 27.12 0.44 -16.03
C GLY A 520 25.71 1.01 -16.16
N GLU A 521 25.47 1.81 -17.20
CA GLU A 521 24.22 2.59 -17.36
C GLU A 521 22.95 1.74 -17.66
N ASN A 522 23.02 0.42 -17.67
CA ASN A 522 21.90 -0.46 -18.07
C ASN A 522 20.92 -0.72 -16.91
N SER A 523 19.71 -0.18 -16.99
CA SER A 523 18.55 -0.55 -16.15
C SER A 523 18.05 -2.00 -16.44
N SER A 524 17.44 -2.71 -15.46
CA SER A 524 17.54 -4.20 -15.41
C SER A 524 16.43 -5.08 -14.72
N GLY A 525 16.09 -4.93 -13.44
CA GLY A 525 15.29 -5.85 -12.56
C GLY A 525 13.90 -5.38 -12.08
N PRO A 526 13.47 -5.21 -10.81
CA PRO A 526 13.66 -5.98 -9.58
C PRO A 526 12.31 -6.72 -9.28
N SER A 527 11.76 -6.59 -8.06
CA SER A 527 10.39 -6.94 -7.59
C SER A 527 10.04 -8.38 -7.19
N ASN A 528 9.09 -8.47 -6.24
CA ASN A 528 8.37 -9.63 -5.65
C ASN A 528 9.22 -10.59 -4.77
N PHE A 529 8.96 -10.71 -3.45
CA PHE A 529 9.90 -11.14 -2.38
C PHE A 529 9.20 -11.73 -1.12
N ILE A 530 9.60 -12.88 -0.53
CA ILE A 530 9.20 -13.26 0.89
C ILE A 530 10.35 -13.99 1.67
N SER A 531 10.04 -14.80 2.69
CA SER A 531 10.84 -15.08 3.91
C SER A 531 10.93 -16.59 4.30
N TYR A 532 11.06 -16.95 5.60
CA TYR A 532 11.59 -18.21 6.21
C TYR A 532 13.13 -18.41 6.20
N ASN A 533 13.84 -17.79 7.15
CA ASN A 533 15.32 -17.78 7.28
C ASN A 533 16.14 -17.18 6.09
N ASN A 534 16.82 -15.99 5.98
CA ASN A 534 17.08 -14.58 6.50
C ASN A 534 17.04 -13.35 5.51
N SER A 535 16.22 -12.29 5.64
CA SER A 535 15.92 -11.10 4.75
C SER A 535 15.00 -11.18 3.47
N LEU A 536 15.37 -10.59 2.30
CA LEU A 536 14.66 -10.29 0.99
C LEU A 536 14.45 -11.42 -0.09
N TYR A 537 13.80 -11.21 -1.30
CA TYR A 537 13.78 -12.15 -2.50
C TYR A 537 13.24 -11.77 -3.98
N PHE A 538 13.61 -10.67 -4.68
CA PHE A 538 13.19 -10.25 -6.07
C PHE A 538 13.47 -11.14 -7.31
N THR A 539 12.84 -10.77 -8.45
CA THR A 539 13.24 -11.05 -9.85
C THR A 539 14.20 -10.01 -10.47
N ALA A 540 15.09 -10.30 -11.43
CA ALA A 540 15.84 -9.24 -12.17
C ALA A 540 16.66 -9.67 -13.42
N ASN A 541 16.94 -8.83 -14.43
CA ASN A 541 17.71 -9.24 -15.63
C ASN A 541 19.24 -9.22 -15.43
N ASN A 542 19.93 -10.38 -15.52
CA ASN A 542 21.40 -10.48 -15.38
C ASN A 542 22.17 -9.76 -16.50
N GLU A 543 23.51 -9.71 -16.43
CA GLU A 543 24.41 -9.08 -17.41
C GLU A 543 24.15 -9.47 -18.89
N ASN A 544 23.46 -10.59 -19.15
CA ASN A 544 23.08 -11.04 -20.51
C ASN A 544 21.67 -10.59 -20.94
N GLY A 545 20.96 -9.76 -20.14
CA GLY A 545 19.59 -9.32 -20.40
C GLY A 545 18.50 -10.39 -20.22
N ALA A 546 18.86 -11.58 -19.72
CA ALA A 546 17.93 -12.68 -19.39
C ALA A 546 17.60 -12.68 -17.87
N ARG A 547 16.58 -13.39 -17.35
CA ARG A 547 16.20 -13.36 -15.90
C ARG A 547 16.60 -14.72 -15.07
N ARG A 548 18.35 -15.03 -12.91
CA ARG A 548 18.98 -15.99 -11.97
C ARG A 548 18.29 -15.86 -10.61
N VAL A 549 18.45 -16.82 -9.71
CA VAL A 549 17.63 -16.97 -8.48
C VAL A 549 18.12 -16.07 -7.35
N TRP A 550 17.96 -14.76 -7.59
CA TRP A 550 18.48 -13.65 -6.80
C TRP A 550 18.24 -13.85 -5.31
N LYS A 551 19.34 -13.90 -4.56
CA LYS A 551 19.44 -14.30 -3.16
C LYS A 551 20.90 -14.26 -2.74
N SER A 552 21.22 -13.34 -1.85
CA SER A 552 22.49 -13.10 -1.16
C SER A 552 22.36 -11.90 -0.24
N ASP A 553 23.34 -11.56 0.58
CA ASP A 553 23.63 -10.13 0.83
C ASP A 553 24.44 -9.55 -0.35
N GLY A 554 24.67 -8.25 -0.47
CA GLY A 554 25.38 -7.61 -1.61
C GLY A 554 26.83 -7.20 -1.35
N THR A 555 27.58 -8.01 -0.60
CA THR A 555 28.68 -7.64 0.32
C THR A 555 30.08 -8.12 -0.12
N GLU A 556 31.10 -8.26 0.73
CA GLU A 556 32.56 -8.19 0.42
C GLU A 556 33.37 -9.54 0.21
N ALA A 557 33.33 -10.21 -0.96
CA ALA A 557 34.18 -11.38 -1.41
C ALA A 557 33.72 -12.90 -1.41
N GLY A 558 32.42 -13.23 -1.30
CA GLY A 558 31.75 -14.43 -1.88
C GLY A 558 30.91 -15.29 -0.90
N THR A 559 29.64 -15.70 -1.08
CA THR A 559 28.59 -15.62 -2.15
C THR A 559 28.92 -16.08 -3.55
N THR A 560 27.89 -16.62 -4.24
CA THR A 560 27.71 -16.97 -5.66
C THR A 560 26.26 -17.60 -5.87
N MET A 561 25.96 -18.51 -6.82
CA MET A 561 24.61 -18.98 -7.27
C MET A 561 24.29 -20.48 -7.11
N ILE A 562 23.04 -20.76 -7.48
CA ILE A 562 22.47 -21.93 -8.16
C ILE A 562 22.94 -22.03 -9.65
N ASN A 563 24.19 -22.47 -9.88
CA ASN A 563 24.92 -22.81 -11.13
C ASN A 563 24.21 -22.68 -12.51
N ASP A 564 24.90 -22.11 -13.50
CA ASP A 564 24.27 -21.53 -14.71
C ASP A 564 23.56 -22.51 -15.68
N LEU A 565 22.39 -22.08 -16.18
CA LEU A 565 21.63 -22.62 -17.31
C LEU A 565 20.83 -21.48 -17.99
N SER A 566 20.26 -21.73 -19.17
CA SER A 566 19.31 -20.82 -19.83
C SER A 566 18.01 -20.65 -19.03
N VAL A 567 17.64 -19.40 -18.70
CA VAL A 567 16.39 -18.98 -18.04
C VAL A 567 16.01 -17.58 -18.57
N GLY A 568 14.73 -17.18 -18.59
CA GLY A 568 14.29 -15.92 -19.20
C GLY A 568 12.84 -15.51 -18.93
N PHE A 569 12.62 -14.24 -18.55
CA PHE A 569 11.32 -13.69 -18.15
C PHE A 569 10.94 -12.47 -19.01
N ASN A 570 9.64 -12.14 -19.04
CA ASN A 570 9.11 -11.03 -19.84
C ASN A 570 8.90 -9.81 -18.93
N ALA A 571 9.56 -8.68 -19.23
CA ALA A 571 9.92 -7.64 -18.27
C ALA A 571 8.82 -6.62 -17.86
N PHE A 572 7.55 -7.03 -17.63
CA PHE A 572 6.40 -6.09 -17.60
C PHE A 572 5.24 -6.42 -16.62
N THR A 573 5.49 -6.92 -15.40
CA THR A 573 4.49 -7.63 -14.55
C THR A 573 4.61 -7.39 -13.03
N ARG A 574 3.54 -7.64 -12.24
CA ARG A 574 3.43 -7.53 -10.75
C ARG A 574 3.94 -8.82 -10.01
N ASN A 575 3.21 -9.35 -8.99
CA ASN A 575 3.55 -10.36 -7.95
C ASN A 575 3.41 -11.86 -8.32
N HIS A 576 4.32 -12.78 -7.91
CA HIS A 576 4.27 -14.17 -8.43
C HIS A 576 4.76 -15.36 -7.57
N MET A 577 4.33 -15.49 -6.32
CA MET A 577 4.11 -16.73 -5.53
C MET A 577 3.39 -16.33 -4.20
N THR A 578 2.98 -17.24 -3.30
CA THR A 578 2.08 -16.82 -2.19
C THR A 578 1.90 -17.82 -1.02
N PHE A 579 1.24 -17.39 0.06
CA PHE A 579 1.08 -18.03 1.38
C PHE A 579 0.30 -19.36 1.35
N PHE A 580 0.96 -20.51 1.58
CA PHE A 580 0.29 -21.74 2.02
C PHE A 580 1.18 -22.80 2.75
N GLN A 581 1.73 -23.80 2.07
CA GLN A 581 2.11 -25.10 2.67
C GLN A 581 3.18 -25.93 1.94
N ASN A 582 3.91 -26.70 2.76
CA ASN A 582 4.32 -28.13 2.71
C ASN A 582 4.62 -28.84 1.36
N LYS A 583 3.83 -28.61 0.31
CA LYS A 583 3.88 -29.27 -1.01
C LYS A 583 4.54 -28.44 -2.11
N ILE A 584 4.65 -27.12 -1.97
CA ILE A 584 5.83 -26.39 -2.49
C ILE A 584 5.59 -25.62 -3.83
N LEU A 585 4.90 -26.25 -4.77
CA LEU A 585 5.00 -26.03 -6.22
C LEU A 585 4.52 -24.64 -6.75
N PHE A 586 5.37 -23.85 -7.44
CA PHE A 586 4.95 -22.75 -8.34
C PHE A 586 5.91 -22.54 -9.56
N ILE A 587 5.43 -21.92 -10.66
CA ILE A 587 5.72 -22.30 -12.07
C ILE A 587 6.09 -21.14 -13.04
N SER A 588 6.42 -21.44 -14.32
CA SER A 588 7.61 -20.93 -15.06
C SER A 588 7.67 -21.17 -16.62
N GLU A 589 8.87 -21.40 -17.23
CA GLU A 589 9.12 -22.30 -18.38
C GLU A 589 10.03 -23.45 -18.03
N GLN A 590 9.80 -24.57 -18.68
CA GLN A 590 10.89 -25.27 -19.32
C GLN A 590 10.54 -26.04 -20.63
N GLY A 591 11.37 -25.93 -21.66
CA GLY A 591 12.00 -27.13 -22.27
C GLY A 591 11.62 -27.56 -23.70
N GLY A 592 10.68 -26.92 -24.39
CA GLY A 592 10.19 -27.31 -25.72
C GLY A 592 9.29 -28.57 -25.75
N ASN A 593 9.59 -29.59 -24.93
CA ASN A 593 8.54 -30.29 -24.18
C ASN A 593 8.09 -29.38 -23.02
N HIS A 594 6.97 -29.66 -22.38
CA HIS A 594 6.40 -28.85 -21.31
C HIS A 594 6.86 -29.44 -19.96
N VAL A 595 8.05 -29.10 -19.44
CA VAL A 595 8.75 -29.83 -18.34
C VAL A 595 8.54 -29.18 -16.95
N LEU A 596 9.42 -29.32 -15.92
CA LEU A 596 9.14 -28.73 -14.58
C LEU A 596 10.30 -28.56 -13.51
N PHE A 597 10.85 -27.36 -13.17
CA PHE A 597 11.91 -27.12 -12.12
C PHE A 597 11.92 -25.75 -11.14
N ALA A 598 11.51 -25.31 -9.86
CA ALA A 598 10.86 -25.46 -8.41
C ALA A 598 10.95 -26.71 -7.22
N ILE A 599 11.91 -27.40 -6.39
CA ILE A 599 13.26 -27.49 -5.54
C ILE A 599 13.45 -26.91 -4.12
N ASN A 600 12.88 -27.53 -3.09
CA ASN A 600 13.16 -27.24 -1.68
C ASN A 600 14.65 -27.14 -1.18
N GLY A 601 15.71 -27.30 -2.00
CA GLY A 601 17.13 -27.25 -1.58
C GLY A 601 18.23 -27.46 -2.66
N GLU A 602 18.57 -28.70 -3.10
CA GLU A 602 19.71 -29.00 -3.99
C GLU A 602 19.59 -30.14 -5.04
N ASN A 603 18.56 -30.99 -5.05
CA ASN A 603 18.46 -32.19 -5.91
C ASN A 603 17.15 -32.24 -6.74
N ILE A 604 17.30 -32.30 -8.07
CA ILE A 604 16.63 -31.33 -9.05
C ILE A 604 14.57 -32.07 -11.14
N GLU A 605 13.23 -31.73 -11.31
CA GLU A 605 12.16 -32.71 -11.72
C GLU A 605 11.87 -33.03 -13.22
N MET A 606 11.85 -34.33 -13.57
CA MET A 606 11.16 -34.86 -14.77
C MET A 606 10.69 -36.31 -14.56
N ILE A 607 9.37 -36.55 -14.44
CA ILE A 607 8.78 -37.91 -14.40
C ILE A 607 7.45 -38.02 -15.20
N LYS A 608 6.50 -37.08 -15.03
CA LYS A 608 5.06 -37.30 -15.30
C LYS A 608 4.49 -36.41 -16.43
N ASN A 609 4.93 -36.72 -17.64
CA ASN A 609 4.65 -35.99 -18.88
C ASN A 609 3.19 -35.55 -19.15
N PHE A 610 3.05 -34.33 -19.72
CA PHE A 610 1.82 -33.65 -20.17
C PHE A 610 2.16 -32.65 -21.30
N GLY A 611 1.14 -32.03 -21.93
CA GLY A 611 1.37 -30.95 -22.88
C GLY A 611 0.13 -30.39 -23.59
N GLU A 612 0.06 -29.05 -23.71
CA GLU A 612 -0.66 -28.30 -24.74
C GLU A 612 0.18 -27.04 -25.08
N TYR A 613 -0.03 -26.40 -26.23
CA TYR A 613 0.81 -25.30 -26.72
C TYR A 613 0.40 -23.94 -26.11
N ILE A 614 0.88 -23.66 -24.90
CA ILE A 614 0.30 -22.69 -23.96
C ILE A 614 1.41 -21.81 -23.36
N MET A 615 1.39 -20.48 -23.58
CA MET A 615 2.56 -19.58 -23.44
C MET A 615 2.27 -18.08 -23.04
N ASN A 616 1.60 -17.72 -21.91
CA ASN A 616 1.66 -16.34 -21.31
C ASN A 616 1.20 -16.16 -19.80
N ILE A 617 1.95 -16.61 -18.76
CA ILE A 617 1.54 -16.53 -17.32
C ILE A 617 1.04 -15.13 -16.97
N GLU A 618 0.01 -14.98 -16.15
CA GLU A 618 -0.20 -13.71 -15.46
C GLU A 618 -0.87 -13.95 -14.08
N GLU A 619 -1.76 -13.06 -13.64
CA GLU A 619 -2.48 -13.06 -12.36
C GLU A 619 -3.00 -14.44 -11.93
N MET A 620 -2.98 -14.72 -10.62
CA MET A 620 -3.02 -16.09 -10.10
C MET A 620 -4.10 -16.34 -9.05
N VAL A 621 -4.03 -15.54 -7.98
CA VAL A 621 -4.85 -15.64 -6.78
C VAL A 621 -4.74 -16.94 -5.98
N VAL A 622 -4.18 -16.85 -4.77
CA VAL A 622 -4.65 -17.67 -3.64
C VAL A 622 -5.41 -16.82 -2.62
N SER A 623 -6.42 -17.40 -1.96
CA SER A 623 -6.98 -16.99 -0.67
C SER A 623 -7.93 -18.06 -0.12
N GLY A 624 -8.29 -17.97 1.15
CA GLY A 624 -9.48 -18.65 1.69
C GLY A 624 -9.39 -20.18 1.80
N ASN A 625 -9.55 -20.92 0.68
CA ASN A 625 -9.48 -22.40 0.69
C ASN A 625 -9.27 -23.12 -0.67
N LYS A 626 -9.96 -22.68 -1.73
CA LYS A 626 -10.16 -23.44 -3.00
C LYS A 626 -10.31 -22.56 -4.27
N VAL A 627 -9.54 -21.48 -4.36
CA VAL A 627 -9.52 -20.58 -5.54
C VAL A 627 -8.67 -21.19 -6.67
N PHE A 628 -8.59 -20.53 -7.82
CA PHE A 628 -8.37 -21.15 -9.10
C PHE A 628 -7.48 -20.30 -10.03
N PHE A 629 -6.50 -20.92 -10.71
CA PHE A 629 -5.46 -20.26 -11.48
C PHE A 629 -5.87 -19.89 -12.90
N TYR A 630 -6.62 -18.81 -12.94
CA TYR A 630 -6.96 -18.08 -14.14
C TYR A 630 -5.70 -17.39 -14.76
N ASN A 631 -5.67 -16.92 -16.04
CA ASN A 631 -4.41 -16.72 -16.79
C ASN A 631 -4.45 -15.88 -18.13
N LEU A 632 -3.77 -14.72 -18.29
CA LEU A 632 -3.88 -13.71 -19.40
C LEU A 632 -3.77 -14.16 -20.91
N SER A 633 -4.71 -14.96 -21.46
CA SER A 633 -4.86 -15.21 -22.91
C SER A 633 -6.21 -15.83 -23.33
N SER A 634 -6.50 -15.83 -24.64
CA SER A 634 -7.81 -16.06 -25.28
C SER A 634 -8.29 -17.52 -25.31
N GLN A 635 -7.82 -18.28 -24.32
CA GLN A 635 -8.10 -19.69 -24.09
C GLN A 635 -8.15 -20.03 -22.59
N GLY A 636 -8.61 -19.11 -21.75
CA GLY A 636 -8.86 -19.38 -20.34
C GLY A 636 -10.04 -20.35 -20.08
N GLY A 637 -11.13 -19.90 -19.48
CA GLY A 637 -12.45 -20.55 -19.56
C GLY A 637 -12.62 -21.87 -18.76
N ILE A 638 -13.08 -21.73 -17.51
CA ILE A 638 -13.38 -22.76 -16.49
C ILE A 638 -12.75 -24.15 -16.71
N TRP A 639 -11.52 -24.24 -16.23
CA TRP A 639 -10.83 -25.49 -15.92
C TRP A 639 -11.24 -25.93 -14.49
N VAL A 640 -11.18 -27.21 -14.12
CA VAL A 640 -11.18 -27.65 -12.71
C VAL A 640 -10.19 -28.79 -12.47
N SER A 641 -9.72 -28.92 -11.23
CA SER A 641 -8.74 -29.91 -10.79
C SER A 641 -8.86 -30.09 -9.27
N ASP A 642 -8.80 -31.35 -8.83
CA ASP A 642 -8.96 -31.84 -7.47
C ASP A 642 -8.06 -33.09 -7.27
N GLY A 643 -6.72 -33.01 -7.26
CA GLY A 643 -5.86 -31.86 -7.48
C GLY A 643 -4.44 -32.18 -7.97
N THR A 644 -4.16 -33.35 -8.57
CA THR A 644 -2.76 -33.70 -8.99
C THR A 644 -2.56 -34.30 -10.38
N GLU A 645 -3.37 -35.28 -10.80
CA GLU A 645 -3.17 -36.07 -12.05
C GLU A 645 -4.48 -36.52 -12.72
N MET A 646 -5.16 -37.56 -12.22
CA MET A 646 -6.29 -38.23 -12.89
C MET A 646 -7.62 -37.44 -12.85
N GLY A 647 -7.78 -36.42 -13.70
CA GLY A 647 -8.94 -35.50 -13.71
C GLY A 647 -9.94 -35.70 -14.87
N SER A 648 -10.42 -34.59 -15.45
CA SER A 648 -11.50 -34.56 -16.45
C SER A 648 -11.08 -34.52 -17.94
N PHE A 649 -11.34 -33.43 -18.69
CA PHE A 649 -11.42 -33.46 -20.18
C PHE A 649 -11.35 -32.05 -20.82
N LYS A 650 -11.95 -31.81 -22.00
CA LYS A 650 -11.93 -30.55 -22.76
C LYS A 650 -13.20 -30.44 -23.64
N ILE A 651 -13.93 -29.31 -23.64
CA ILE A 651 -15.34 -29.25 -24.10
C ILE A 651 -15.73 -28.00 -24.93
N LYS A 652 -15.93 -26.82 -24.32
CA LYS A 652 -16.69 -25.68 -24.90
C LYS A 652 -16.27 -24.33 -24.31
N ASP A 653 -16.48 -23.25 -25.05
CA ASP A 653 -16.04 -21.88 -24.77
C ASP A 653 -16.53 -21.23 -23.46
N LEU A 654 -15.73 -20.32 -22.91
CA LEU A 654 -16.18 -19.07 -22.26
C LEU A 654 -15.40 -17.87 -22.85
N TYR A 655 -15.71 -16.60 -22.50
CA TYR A 655 -15.22 -15.44 -23.30
C TYR A 655 -14.58 -14.16 -22.66
N SER A 656 -14.45 -13.89 -21.34
CA SER A 656 -13.64 -12.73 -20.82
C SER A 656 -13.39 -12.70 -19.29
N ILE A 657 -12.26 -12.12 -18.80
CA ILE A 657 -11.94 -11.65 -17.39
C ILE A 657 -10.67 -10.69 -17.37
N ARG A 658 -10.35 -10.04 -16.22
CA ARG A 658 -9.02 -9.67 -15.60
C ARG A 658 -9.13 -9.99 -14.09
N GLU A 659 -8.19 -9.49 -13.29
CA GLU A 659 -7.97 -9.45 -11.82
C GLU A 659 -9.22 -9.84 -10.90
N LEU A 660 -9.13 -10.27 -9.60
CA LEU A 660 -10.27 -10.58 -8.62
C LEU A 660 -10.91 -9.59 -7.43
N THR A 661 -10.63 -9.12 -6.11
CA THR A 661 -9.73 -9.19 -4.78
C THR A 661 -10.35 -10.09 -3.73
N ALA A 662 -9.65 -10.80 -2.75
CA ALA A 662 -9.49 -12.27 -2.30
C ALA A 662 -10.24 -13.12 -1.12
N PHE A 663 -11.25 -14.06 -1.26
CA PHE A 663 -12.45 -14.34 -0.32
C PHE A 663 -12.63 -15.46 0.79
N ASN A 664 -13.91 -15.65 1.29
CA ASN A 664 -14.61 -16.36 2.42
C ASN A 664 -16.06 -16.94 2.15
N GLY A 665 -16.41 -18.24 2.36
CA GLY A 665 -17.82 -18.79 2.40
C GLY A 665 -18.53 -19.61 1.24
N LYS A 666 -17.97 -19.70 0.02
CA LYS A 666 -18.51 -19.83 -1.38
C LYS A 666 -17.25 -19.86 -2.36
N VAL A 667 -17.19 -19.41 -3.66
CA VAL A 667 -15.94 -19.53 -4.55
C VAL A 667 -15.63 -18.61 -5.83
N PHE A 668 -15.97 -17.31 -5.94
CA PHE A 668 -15.64 -16.25 -6.99
C PHE A 668 -15.51 -16.58 -8.52
N PHE A 669 -15.84 -17.77 -9.01
CA PHE A 669 -16.40 -17.99 -10.37
C PHE A 669 -15.57 -17.41 -11.55
N SER A 670 -16.20 -16.46 -12.26
CA SER A 670 -15.72 -15.73 -13.46
C SER A 670 -15.48 -16.51 -14.77
N ALA A 671 -16.35 -16.30 -15.78
CA ALA A 671 -15.99 -16.09 -17.21
C ALA A 671 -17.24 -15.87 -18.12
N ALA A 672 -17.07 -15.10 -19.20
CA ALA A 672 -18.16 -14.73 -20.14
C ALA A 672 -18.83 -15.87 -20.93
N LYS A 673 -20.06 -15.65 -21.40
CA LYS A 673 -20.76 -16.54 -22.35
C LYS A 673 -20.19 -16.39 -23.76
N GLU A 674 -20.09 -15.13 -24.22
CA GLU A 674 -19.60 -14.66 -25.53
C GLU A 674 -18.90 -13.29 -25.37
N GLN A 675 -18.53 -12.62 -26.48
CA GLN A 675 -18.00 -11.24 -26.46
C GLN A 675 -19.04 -10.24 -25.92
N GLY A 676 -18.60 -9.23 -25.16
CA GLY A 676 -19.42 -8.18 -24.55
C GLY A 676 -18.64 -7.41 -23.48
N GLY A 677 -19.32 -6.74 -22.54
CA GLY A 677 -18.74 -5.95 -21.44
C GLY A 677 -19.24 -6.26 -20.02
N GLU A 678 -19.90 -7.39 -19.75
CA GLU A 678 -20.59 -7.62 -18.46
C GLU A 678 -19.85 -8.47 -17.42
N ILE A 679 -20.24 -8.31 -16.16
CA ILE A 679 -19.82 -9.05 -14.97
C ILE A 679 -21.06 -9.47 -14.17
N GLU A 680 -21.31 -10.76 -14.23
CA GLU A 680 -22.21 -11.55 -13.39
C GLU A 680 -21.74 -11.75 -11.94
N LEU A 681 -22.38 -12.71 -11.29
CA LEU A 681 -22.20 -13.11 -9.89
C LEU A 681 -22.22 -14.65 -9.73
N TRP A 682 -21.90 -15.38 -10.81
CA TRP A 682 -22.03 -16.84 -10.97
C TRP A 682 -21.25 -17.67 -9.97
N GLN A 683 -21.81 -18.85 -9.70
CA GLN A 683 -21.50 -19.61 -8.51
C GLN A 683 -21.21 -21.08 -8.86
N SER A 684 -20.27 -21.67 -8.11
CA SER A 684 -19.77 -23.04 -8.24
C SER A 684 -19.53 -23.65 -6.86
N ASP A 685 -20.24 -24.71 -6.49
CA ASP A 685 -20.10 -25.33 -5.17
C ASP A 685 -18.76 -26.10 -5.05
N GLY A 686 -17.71 -25.37 -4.71
CA GLY A 686 -16.34 -25.84 -4.50
C GLY A 686 -15.56 -26.28 -5.75
N THR A 687 -16.22 -26.50 -6.89
CA THR A 687 -15.73 -27.38 -7.97
C THR A 687 -15.95 -26.77 -9.38
N LEU A 688 -16.51 -27.51 -10.34
CA LEU A 688 -17.16 -26.92 -11.52
C LEU A 688 -18.54 -26.35 -11.16
N GLU A 689 -19.27 -26.96 -10.21
CA GLU A 689 -20.72 -26.86 -9.94
C GLU A 689 -21.47 -25.53 -10.29
N GLY A 690 -21.52 -25.12 -11.55
CA GLY A 690 -22.39 -24.05 -12.07
C GLY A 690 -23.56 -24.63 -12.85
N THR A 691 -24.80 -24.48 -12.39
CA THR A 691 -25.99 -24.97 -13.14
C THR A 691 -27.37 -24.39 -12.75
N LYS A 692 -27.46 -23.45 -11.80
CA LYS A 692 -28.71 -23.14 -11.07
C LYS A 692 -28.92 -21.61 -10.93
N MET A 693 -30.06 -21.05 -11.37
CA MET A 693 -30.28 -19.61 -11.75
C MET A 693 -30.72 -18.64 -10.61
N VAL A 694 -30.93 -17.32 -10.84
CA VAL A 694 -31.29 -16.33 -9.77
C VAL A 694 -32.37 -15.22 -9.98
N LYS A 695 -32.15 -14.01 -10.58
CA LYS A 695 -33.02 -12.77 -10.41
C LYS A 695 -34.08 -12.45 -11.50
N ASP A 696 -33.93 -11.78 -12.66
CA ASP A 696 -32.88 -11.00 -13.40
C ASP A 696 -32.20 -9.86 -12.65
N ILE A 697 -30.88 -9.64 -12.81
CA ILE A 697 -30.11 -8.65 -12.05
C ILE A 697 -30.04 -7.23 -12.65
N GLY A 698 -29.96 -7.06 -13.97
CA GLY A 698 -29.38 -5.81 -14.52
C GLY A 698 -30.00 -5.22 -15.79
N MET A 699 -30.92 -5.92 -16.47
CA MET A 699 -31.70 -5.38 -17.59
C MET A 699 -30.87 -4.67 -18.70
N GLY A 700 -29.74 -5.28 -19.10
CA GLY A 700 -29.16 -5.03 -20.43
C GLY A 700 -27.72 -4.54 -20.63
N TYR A 701 -26.76 -4.41 -19.68
CA TYR A 701 -25.37 -3.91 -19.97
C TYR A 701 -24.27 -4.01 -18.86
N SER A 702 -23.09 -3.41 -19.13
CA SER A 702 -21.73 -3.70 -18.64
C SER A 702 -21.39 -3.67 -17.15
N SER A 703 -20.35 -4.44 -16.83
CA SER A 703 -19.84 -4.89 -15.52
C SER A 703 -18.77 -4.03 -14.83
N GLU A 704 -17.52 -4.54 -14.91
CA GLU A 704 -16.17 -3.93 -14.73
C GLU A 704 -15.84 -3.06 -13.49
N PRO A 705 -15.47 -3.67 -12.33
CA PRO A 705 -15.24 -2.92 -11.08
C PRO A 705 -13.80 -3.05 -10.46
N ASP A 706 -13.32 -2.07 -9.67
CA ASP A 706 -11.91 -1.73 -9.33
C ASP A 706 -11.13 -2.53 -8.27
N ASP A 707 -9.79 -2.36 -8.23
CA ASP A 707 -8.79 -2.82 -7.23
C ASP A 707 -9.38 -2.73 -5.78
N LEU A 708 -9.94 -3.84 -5.28
CA LEU A 708 -10.78 -3.91 -4.06
C LEU A 708 -10.11 -4.70 -2.92
N VAL A 709 -10.77 -4.90 -1.76
CA VAL A 709 -10.28 -5.78 -0.66
C VAL A 709 -11.33 -6.14 0.43
N SER A 710 -10.89 -6.43 1.65
CA SER A 710 -11.61 -6.84 2.87
C SER A 710 -11.36 -5.93 4.11
N PHE A 711 -12.36 -5.83 4.99
CA PHE A 711 -12.29 -5.65 6.46
C PHE A 711 -13.23 -6.67 7.13
N ASN A 712 -12.91 -7.19 8.31
CA ASN A 712 -13.76 -8.04 9.18
C ASN A 712 -14.63 -9.14 8.51
N GLU A 713 -15.95 -8.98 8.22
CA GLU A 713 -16.79 -10.06 7.62
C GLU A 713 -17.93 -9.76 6.57
N LYS A 714 -18.38 -8.51 6.26
CA LYS A 714 -19.59 -8.22 5.41
C LYS A 714 -19.32 -7.55 4.05
N LEU A 715 -19.30 -8.20 2.88
CA LEU A 715 -18.95 -7.47 1.62
C LEU A 715 -19.95 -6.33 1.30
N ILE A 716 -19.48 -5.19 0.81
CA ILE A 716 -20.28 -4.08 0.25
C ILE A 716 -19.73 -3.65 -1.13
N PHE A 717 -20.57 -3.42 -2.15
CA PHE A 717 -20.14 -3.19 -3.56
C PHE A 717 -20.96 -2.14 -4.34
N THR A 718 -20.50 -1.68 -5.53
CA THR A 718 -21.02 -0.50 -6.26
C THR A 718 -21.57 -0.74 -7.68
N THR A 719 -22.65 -0.06 -8.07
CA THR A 719 -23.38 -0.24 -9.35
C THR A 719 -23.83 1.07 -10.02
N TYR A 720 -24.22 0.99 -11.30
CA TYR A 720 -24.73 2.06 -12.16
C TYR A 720 -25.56 1.48 -13.31
N THR A 721 -26.65 2.18 -13.69
CA THR A 721 -27.55 1.81 -14.81
C THR A 721 -27.87 2.99 -15.78
N GLU A 722 -29.08 3.55 -15.93
CA GLU A 722 -29.50 4.54 -16.99
C GLU A 722 -29.75 6.06 -16.68
N GLU A 723 -29.70 6.57 -15.44
CA GLU A 723 -30.31 7.86 -14.98
C GLU A 723 -29.80 8.54 -13.65
N THR A 724 -29.74 7.87 -12.48
CA THR A 724 -29.17 8.34 -11.17
C THR A 724 -27.71 8.86 -11.12
N GLY A 725 -26.68 7.99 -11.22
CA GLY A 725 -25.38 8.13 -10.55
C GLY A 725 -24.45 6.91 -10.69
N ARG A 726 -23.71 6.57 -9.63
CA ARG A 726 -22.78 5.41 -9.49
C ARG A 726 -22.40 5.20 -8.03
N GLU A 727 -22.81 4.10 -7.42
CA GLU A 727 -22.82 4.04 -5.95
C GLU A 727 -23.20 2.65 -5.35
N PHE A 728 -23.18 2.50 -4.02
CA PHE A 728 -23.16 1.18 -3.34
C PHE A 728 -24.55 0.49 -3.37
N TRP A 729 -24.65 -0.85 -3.48
CA TRP A 729 -25.94 -1.58 -3.44
C TRP A 729 -26.04 -2.77 -2.46
N VAL A 730 -27.25 -2.98 -1.95
CA VAL A 730 -27.63 -4.07 -1.03
C VAL A 730 -27.99 -5.31 -1.86
N SER A 731 -27.45 -6.54 -1.66
CA SER A 731 -27.66 -7.65 -2.63
C SER A 731 -27.41 -9.09 -2.10
N ASP A 732 -27.40 -10.05 -3.02
CA ASP A 732 -27.99 -11.40 -2.92
C ASP A 732 -28.65 -11.72 -4.31
N GLY A 733 -29.86 -11.21 -4.58
CA GLY A 733 -30.48 -11.12 -5.92
C GLY A 733 -31.68 -12.03 -6.20
N THR A 734 -32.91 -11.57 -5.92
CA THR A 734 -34.22 -12.22 -6.23
C THR A 734 -35.39 -11.23 -6.00
N ALA A 735 -36.66 -11.57 -6.24
CA ALA A 735 -37.73 -10.62 -6.61
C ALA A 735 -38.89 -10.43 -5.59
N GLU A 736 -38.71 -10.82 -4.33
CA GLU A 736 -39.76 -11.07 -3.32
C GLU A 736 -39.92 -9.99 -2.18
N SER A 737 -38.99 -9.76 -1.24
CA SER A 737 -39.04 -8.61 -0.28
C SER A 737 -37.70 -8.05 0.32
N THR A 738 -37.36 -6.77 0.05
CA THR A 738 -36.07 -6.08 0.37
C THR A 738 -36.17 -4.65 0.96
N VAL A 739 -35.01 -4.17 1.45
CA VAL A 739 -34.62 -2.89 2.09
C VAL A 739 -34.10 -1.80 1.10
N GLN A 740 -33.21 -0.88 1.52
CA GLN A 740 -32.63 0.28 0.77
C GLN A 740 -31.08 0.29 0.83
N LEU A 741 -30.37 1.23 0.17
CA LEU A 741 -28.96 1.63 0.45
C LEU A 741 -28.70 3.12 0.08
N ILE A 742 -27.44 3.60 0.11
CA ILE A 742 -27.09 5.00 0.49
C ILE A 742 -27.19 6.15 -0.56
N ASP A 743 -28.18 6.28 -1.45
CA ASP A 743 -28.48 7.50 -2.29
C ASP A 743 -27.88 8.88 -1.81
N ILE A 744 -26.63 9.30 -2.13
CA ILE A 744 -25.95 10.53 -1.60
C ILE A 744 -25.65 11.63 -2.63
N ASN A 745 -24.58 11.47 -3.39
CA ASN A 745 -23.56 12.51 -3.62
C ASN A 745 -23.94 13.28 -4.88
N PRO A 746 -24.78 14.33 -4.79
CA PRO A 746 -25.95 14.40 -5.63
C PRO A 746 -25.72 14.24 -7.12
N GLY A 747 -26.71 13.60 -7.77
CA GLY A 747 -26.69 13.28 -9.18
C GLY A 747 -25.53 12.38 -9.54
N ARG A 748 -24.95 12.63 -10.72
CA ARG A 748 -23.79 11.94 -11.28
C ARG A 748 -22.58 12.86 -11.03
N LYS A 749 -21.82 12.68 -9.94
CA LYS A 749 -20.71 13.58 -9.56
C LYS A 749 -19.39 12.91 -9.12
N ALA A 750 -18.30 13.68 -9.23
CA ALA A 750 -16.92 13.17 -9.24
C ALA A 750 -16.17 13.37 -7.91
N SER A 751 -15.34 12.40 -7.51
CA SER A 751 -14.68 12.42 -6.19
C SER A 751 -13.21 11.95 -6.10
N VAL A 752 -12.61 11.23 -7.07
CA VAL A 752 -11.28 10.59 -6.82
C VAL A 752 -10.40 10.29 -8.07
N LEU A 753 -9.42 9.35 -8.03
CA LEU A 753 -8.28 9.21 -8.97
C LEU A 753 -7.62 7.80 -9.11
N THR A 754 -7.44 7.21 -10.32
CA THR A 754 -6.46 6.08 -10.56
C THR A 754 -6.11 5.58 -11.98
N LYS A 755 -7.06 5.39 -12.90
CA LYS A 755 -6.93 4.63 -14.17
C LYS A 755 -7.36 5.47 -15.40
N ASP A 756 -8.22 5.10 -16.35
CA ASP A 756 -8.03 5.65 -17.72
C ASP A 756 -8.04 7.20 -18.01
N TYR A 757 -8.56 8.08 -17.14
CA TYR A 757 -8.68 9.55 -17.33
C TYR A 757 -7.41 10.43 -17.08
N ASN A 758 -6.27 10.20 -17.75
CA ASN A 758 -5.11 11.12 -17.68
C ASN A 758 -5.50 12.59 -17.82
N ILE A 759 -4.77 13.41 -17.09
CA ILE A 759 -4.43 14.76 -17.52
C ILE A 759 -2.95 15.03 -17.14
N ILE A 760 -2.39 16.24 -17.33
CA ILE A 760 -0.91 16.44 -17.38
C ILE A 760 -0.34 17.64 -16.60
N THR A 761 0.89 17.48 -16.07
CA THR A 761 1.88 18.57 -15.95
C THR A 761 3.27 17.94 -16.02
N SER A 762 3.93 18.05 -17.17
CA SER A 762 3.70 17.13 -18.29
C SER A 762 4.33 15.73 -18.13
N LEU A 763 4.85 15.39 -16.95
CA LEU A 763 5.59 14.16 -16.72
C LEU A 763 4.69 13.00 -16.25
N TYR A 764 4.88 11.83 -16.87
CA TYR A 764 5.16 10.55 -16.20
C TYR A 764 4.21 10.05 -15.05
N ARG A 765 3.01 10.63 -14.92
CA ARG A 765 2.07 10.54 -13.77
C ARG A 765 1.71 9.11 -13.25
N PRO A 766 1.52 8.87 -11.93
CA PRO A 766 1.31 7.53 -11.35
C PRO A 766 -0.17 7.08 -11.24
N LYS A 767 -0.40 5.76 -11.33
CA LYS A 767 -1.64 5.02 -10.98
C LYS A 767 -1.76 4.87 -9.44
N VAL A 768 -2.92 4.47 -8.92
CA VAL A 768 -3.30 4.47 -7.49
C VAL A 768 -3.88 3.08 -7.08
N VAL A 769 -3.48 2.45 -5.95
CA VAL A 769 -4.07 1.16 -5.46
C VAL A 769 -4.03 1.00 -3.93
N VAL A 770 -5.10 0.44 -3.35
CA VAL A 770 -5.34 0.15 -1.93
C VAL A 770 -4.41 -0.88 -1.20
N GLY A 771 -4.22 -0.80 0.14
CA GLY A 771 -3.40 -1.67 1.04
C GLY A 771 -3.79 -1.61 2.56
N TYR A 772 -3.54 -2.66 3.38
CA TYR A 772 -4.43 -3.00 4.55
C TYR A 772 -3.84 -3.36 5.93
N THR A 773 -4.54 -2.93 6.98
CA THR A 773 -4.36 -3.17 8.45
C THR A 773 -5.69 -2.90 9.18
N GLU A 774 -5.97 -3.52 10.35
CA GLU A 774 -7.26 -3.38 11.09
C GLU A 774 -6.98 -3.13 12.60
N LEU A 775 -7.30 -1.94 13.16
CA LEU A 775 -7.02 -1.55 14.57
C LEU A 775 -8.01 -0.46 15.10
N ASN A 776 -8.12 -0.26 16.43
CA ASN A 776 -9.26 0.33 17.19
C ASN A 776 -10.67 -0.20 16.86
N GLY A 777 -10.83 -0.99 15.79
CA GLY A 777 -12.11 -1.40 15.19
C GLY A 777 -12.28 -0.97 13.73
N PHE A 778 -11.24 -0.42 13.08
CA PHE A 778 -11.32 0.38 11.85
C PHE A 778 -10.18 0.11 10.83
N LEU A 779 -10.38 0.49 9.57
CA LEU A 779 -9.53 0.22 8.37
C LEU A 779 -10.07 1.06 7.17
N TYR A 780 -9.39 2.07 6.57
CA TYR A 780 -10.09 3.30 6.08
C TYR A 780 -10.07 3.88 4.49
N PHE A 781 -11.77 4.45 2.97
CA PHE A 781 -12.25 5.29 1.79
C PHE A 781 -12.71 6.67 2.24
N THR A 782 -12.46 7.66 1.39
CA THR A 782 -12.55 9.07 1.73
C THR A 782 -13.88 9.68 1.31
N ALA A 783 -14.29 10.72 2.01
CA ALA A 783 -15.57 11.41 1.84
C ALA A 783 -15.39 12.94 1.88
N ASN A 784 -16.45 13.75 1.61
CA ASN A 784 -16.22 15.14 1.16
C ASN A 784 -17.34 16.19 1.46
N ASP A 785 -17.01 17.49 1.34
CA ASP A 785 -17.75 18.67 1.84
C ASP A 785 -18.24 19.68 0.78
N GLY A 786 -17.37 20.60 0.34
CA GLY A 786 -17.56 21.89 -0.36
C GLY A 786 -18.37 23.00 0.32
N VAL A 787 -19.24 22.71 1.29
CA VAL A 787 -19.92 23.72 2.13
C VAL A 787 -19.02 24.09 3.33
N HIS A 788 -17.74 24.25 3.01
CA HIS A 788 -16.61 24.92 3.66
C HIS A 788 -15.35 24.59 2.85
N GLY A 789 -15.13 23.31 2.50
CA GLY A 789 -13.99 22.87 1.70
C GLY A 789 -13.91 21.37 1.40
N THR A 790 -13.04 20.61 2.07
CA THR A 790 -13.16 19.14 2.17
C THR A 790 -13.05 18.69 3.61
N GLU A 791 -11.86 18.34 4.08
CA GLU A 791 -11.55 17.81 5.41
C GLU A 791 -12.39 16.64 5.95
N LEU A 792 -13.61 16.91 6.38
CA LEU A 792 -14.32 16.38 7.54
C LEU A 792 -14.59 14.86 7.78
N TRP A 793 -14.31 13.89 6.88
CA TRP A 793 -15.25 12.76 6.58
C TRP A 793 -14.73 11.28 6.70
N ARG A 794 -15.51 10.20 6.45
CA ARG A 794 -15.14 8.72 6.35
C ARG A 794 -16.31 7.78 5.96
N THR A 795 -16.14 6.43 5.89
CA THR A 795 -17.21 5.47 5.47
C THR A 795 -17.46 4.10 6.18
N ASP A 796 -17.15 3.91 7.47
CA ASP A 796 -17.77 3.08 8.55
C ASP A 796 -18.48 1.67 8.29
N GLY A 797 -19.74 1.22 8.63
CA GLY A 797 -21.10 1.83 8.63
C GLY A 797 -22.26 1.53 9.65
N THR A 798 -22.60 2.51 10.51
CA THR A 798 -23.86 2.98 11.11
C THR A 798 -23.95 4.55 11.29
N PRO A 799 -25.05 5.33 11.09
CA PRO A 799 -24.95 6.79 10.92
C PRO A 799 -24.49 7.59 12.14
N ALA A 800 -24.39 6.97 13.31
CA ALA A 800 -23.83 7.62 14.47
C ALA A 800 -22.36 8.04 14.30
N GLY A 801 -21.59 7.43 13.36
CA GLY A 801 -20.11 7.58 13.42
C GLY A 801 -19.46 8.10 12.16
N THR A 802 -20.03 9.22 11.77
CA THR A 802 -19.69 9.97 10.60
C THR A 802 -20.04 11.43 10.96
N THR A 803 -19.20 12.03 11.82
CA THR A 803 -19.60 13.06 12.82
C THR A 803 -18.61 14.24 13.03
N LEU A 804 -17.58 14.41 12.18
CA LEU A 804 -16.81 15.66 11.84
C LEU A 804 -15.61 16.10 12.74
N VAL A 805 -14.33 15.73 12.52
CA VAL A 805 -13.14 16.07 13.41
C VAL A 805 -12.93 17.59 13.76
N SER A 806 -12.04 17.88 14.72
CA SER A 806 -11.93 19.07 15.61
C SER A 806 -11.85 20.47 14.98
N ASP A 807 -12.45 21.44 15.70
CA ASP A 807 -12.42 22.90 15.50
C ASP A 807 -11.00 23.51 15.59
N ILE A 808 -10.74 24.60 14.86
CA ILE A 808 -9.44 25.30 14.78
C ILE A 808 -9.57 26.83 14.55
N ASN A 809 -10.23 27.28 13.49
CA ASN A 809 -9.97 28.61 12.89
C ASN A 809 -11.19 29.26 12.19
N GLU A 810 -11.19 30.60 12.04
CA GLU A 810 -12.15 31.35 11.19
C GLU A 810 -11.69 31.40 9.70
N GLY A 811 -10.83 30.48 9.25
CA GLY A 811 -10.23 30.49 7.91
C GLY A 811 -9.17 29.41 7.69
N ALA A 812 -8.14 29.76 6.91
CA ALA A 812 -7.13 28.87 6.29
C ALA A 812 -7.69 27.90 5.23
N TYR A 813 -6.80 27.37 4.38
CA TYR A 813 -7.07 26.40 3.32
C TYR A 813 -6.45 25.04 3.69
N GLY A 814 -7.08 24.32 4.63
CA GLY A 814 -6.66 23.02 5.17
C GLY A 814 -6.77 21.76 4.27
N SER A 815 -7.05 20.61 4.87
CA SER A 815 -6.26 19.39 4.52
C SER A 815 -6.58 18.61 3.25
N ILE A 816 -5.48 18.08 2.72
CA ILE A 816 -5.32 17.09 1.65
C ILE A 816 -5.02 15.70 2.26
N PRO A 817 -4.93 14.63 1.45
CA PRO A 817 -4.31 13.38 1.88
C PRO A 817 -3.41 12.75 0.82
N ARG A 818 -2.51 11.95 1.35
CA ARG A 818 -1.68 10.88 0.77
C ARG A 818 -1.08 10.12 1.96
N ASP A 819 -0.57 8.89 1.75
CA ASP A 819 0.45 8.25 2.61
C ASP A 819 0.01 7.98 4.08
N LEU A 820 -0.45 6.76 4.50
CA LEU A 820 -0.86 6.40 5.91
C LEU A 820 -1.00 4.87 6.39
N THR A 821 -1.14 4.52 7.71
CA THR A 821 -0.97 3.23 8.50
C THR A 821 -1.55 3.28 9.97
N SER A 822 -1.38 2.29 10.86
CA SER A 822 -1.92 2.26 12.25
C SER A 822 -0.97 1.66 13.29
N HIS A 823 -0.93 2.15 14.54
CA HIS A 823 -0.16 1.54 15.64
C HIS A 823 -0.58 1.97 17.05
N GLU A 824 -0.53 1.04 18.02
CA GLU A 824 -0.75 1.26 19.47
C GLU A 824 -1.88 2.24 19.83
N GLY A 825 -3.07 1.95 19.30
CA GLY A 825 -4.28 2.74 19.53
C GLY A 825 -4.28 4.12 18.86
N LYS A 826 -3.17 4.51 18.23
CA LYS A 826 -2.95 5.81 17.64
C LYS A 826 -2.97 5.75 16.12
N LEU A 827 -3.71 6.74 15.61
CA LEU A 827 -4.20 6.93 14.26
C LEU A 827 -3.41 8.00 13.52
N TYR A 828 -2.45 8.66 14.20
CA TYR A 828 -1.48 9.70 13.80
C TYR A 828 -1.96 10.84 12.81
N PHE A 829 -1.08 11.80 12.44
CA PHE A 829 -1.20 12.97 11.51
C PHE A 829 -2.52 13.77 11.49
N SER A 830 -2.74 14.65 10.50
CA SER A 830 -3.29 16.01 10.75
C SER A 830 -4.67 16.40 10.19
N ALA A 831 -5.13 17.59 10.61
CA ALA A 831 -5.75 18.59 9.73
C ALA A 831 -4.70 19.64 9.29
N TYR A 832 -4.91 20.41 8.20
CA TYR A 832 -3.84 21.27 7.64
C TYR A 832 -3.91 22.72 8.11
N THR A 833 -2.72 23.32 8.02
CA THR A 833 -2.22 24.48 8.71
C THR A 833 -1.28 25.17 7.72
N GLU A 834 -1.67 26.33 7.21
CA GLU A 834 -0.81 27.22 6.40
C GLU A 834 0.44 27.69 7.20
N GLU A 835 0.43 27.47 8.53
CA GLU A 835 1.36 28.01 9.52
C GLU A 835 2.66 27.22 9.66
N SER A 836 2.58 25.98 10.14
CA SER A 836 3.74 25.12 10.43
C SER A 836 4.38 24.56 9.15
N GLY A 837 4.00 25.13 8.01
CA GLY A 837 4.10 24.44 6.74
C GLY A 837 3.16 23.24 6.73
N VAL A 838 3.27 22.48 5.66
CA VAL A 838 2.63 21.18 5.57
C VAL A 838 3.50 20.22 6.42
N GLU A 839 3.41 20.22 7.76
CA GLU A 839 4.26 19.44 8.73
C GLU A 839 3.48 18.63 9.78
N LEU A 840 4.10 17.60 10.39
CA LEU A 840 3.44 16.35 10.85
C LEU A 840 2.83 16.24 12.26
N TRP A 841 1.76 15.43 12.39
CA TRP A 841 0.82 15.36 13.51
C TRP A 841 0.63 13.92 14.06
N ILE A 842 -0.29 13.72 15.01
CA ILE A 842 -0.80 12.47 15.58
C ILE A 842 -2.36 12.50 15.65
N SER A 843 -3.08 11.39 15.90
CA SER A 843 -4.56 11.30 16.04
C SER A 843 -4.95 10.06 16.86
N GLU A 844 -6.12 10.05 17.49
CA GLU A 844 -6.77 8.87 18.10
C GLU A 844 -8.23 8.70 17.61
N GLY A 845 -8.83 9.79 17.10
CA GLY A 845 -10.03 9.79 16.26
C GLY A 845 -11.22 10.53 16.88
N THR A 846 -11.52 10.32 18.16
CA THR A 846 -12.74 10.86 18.81
C THR A 846 -12.50 12.19 19.54
N ASP A 847 -12.90 13.30 18.92
CA ASP A 847 -12.62 14.69 19.38
C ASP A 847 -11.10 15.00 19.46
N ALA A 848 -10.71 16.27 19.74
CA ALA A 848 -9.53 16.70 20.53
C ALA A 848 -8.12 16.06 20.35
N THR A 849 -7.91 15.14 19.40
CA THR A 849 -6.79 14.18 19.40
C THR A 849 -5.90 14.28 18.18
N THR A 850 -6.35 14.95 17.12
CA THR A 850 -5.57 15.22 15.91
C THR A 850 -4.64 16.42 16.17
N LEU A 851 -3.32 16.21 16.34
CA LEU A 851 -2.39 17.20 16.92
C LEU A 851 -0.99 17.18 16.29
N GLN A 852 -0.36 18.34 16.05
CA GLN A 852 1.04 18.39 15.59
C GLN A 852 2.00 17.65 16.54
N LEU A 853 2.80 16.76 15.96
CA LEU A 853 3.66 15.80 16.65
C LEU A 853 5.13 16.16 16.41
N TYR A 854 5.51 16.49 15.17
CA TYR A 854 6.82 17.09 14.86
C TYR A 854 6.70 18.14 13.74
N ASP A 855 7.46 19.21 13.91
CA ASP A 855 7.81 20.15 12.87
C ASP A 855 9.34 19.97 12.71
N VAL A 856 9.81 19.44 11.58
CA VAL A 856 11.26 19.18 11.39
C VAL A 856 11.95 20.40 10.75
N ILE A 857 11.22 21.31 10.07
CA ILE A 857 11.74 22.57 9.50
C ILE A 857 10.78 23.73 9.86
N ARG A 858 11.26 24.64 10.71
CA ARG A 858 10.43 25.49 11.59
C ARG A 858 9.76 26.69 10.92
N GLY A 859 8.68 26.45 10.17
CA GLY A 859 7.86 27.50 9.54
C GLY A 859 7.03 26.99 8.37
N PRO A 860 6.60 27.83 7.42
CA PRO A 860 5.77 27.41 6.28
C PRO A 860 6.50 26.50 5.28
N GLU A 861 7.82 26.37 5.41
CA GLU A 861 8.62 25.40 4.69
C GLU A 861 8.37 24.03 5.27
N SER A 862 8.12 23.07 4.40
CA SER A 862 7.76 21.74 4.85
C SER A 862 9.05 20.90 4.95
N SER A 863 9.15 19.92 5.86
CA SER A 863 10.35 19.06 5.98
C SER A 863 10.25 17.75 5.21
N LEU A 864 9.05 17.46 4.75
CA LEU A 864 8.78 16.63 3.60
C LEU A 864 9.14 15.15 3.90
N PRO A 865 8.53 14.54 4.95
CA PRO A 865 9.09 13.40 5.64
C PRO A 865 8.20 12.12 5.66
N SER A 866 8.73 10.90 5.87
CA SER A 866 8.09 9.62 5.47
C SER A 866 8.29 8.28 6.28
N HIS A 867 7.52 7.24 5.87
CA HIS A 867 7.18 5.89 6.44
C HIS A 867 6.47 5.81 7.82
N ILE A 868 5.37 5.02 8.03
CA ILE A 868 4.77 4.62 9.35
C ILE A 868 4.43 3.12 9.39
N SER A 869 4.85 2.39 10.42
CA SER A 869 4.39 1.06 10.88
C SER A 869 5.54 0.47 11.68
N PHE A 870 5.32 0.25 12.96
CA PHE A 870 6.36 0.57 13.94
C PHE A 870 7.31 -0.60 14.21
N ILE A 871 8.33 -0.31 15.01
CA ILE A 871 9.45 -1.20 15.31
C ILE A 871 9.86 -0.93 16.75
N ASN A 872 9.82 -1.94 17.61
CA ASN A 872 10.01 -1.80 19.05
C ASN A 872 9.21 -0.60 19.62
N ASP A 873 8.00 -0.38 19.09
CA ASP A 873 7.05 0.72 19.39
C ASP A 873 7.57 2.15 19.21
N GLU A 874 8.80 2.34 18.71
CA GLU A 874 9.42 3.66 18.68
C GLU A 874 9.11 4.44 17.40
N ILE A 875 9.15 5.77 17.50
CA ILE A 875 8.47 6.64 16.54
C ILE A 875 9.51 7.33 15.61
N TYR A 876 10.43 6.51 15.05
CA TYR A 876 11.38 6.96 14.01
C TYR A 876 10.66 7.16 12.68
N PHE A 877 11.31 7.76 11.70
CA PHE A 877 10.74 8.24 10.44
C PHE A 877 11.85 8.84 9.56
N ILE A 878 11.62 9.80 8.64
CA ILE A 878 12.67 10.29 7.70
C ILE A 878 12.29 11.66 7.07
N ALA A 879 13.18 12.62 6.75
CA ALA A 879 12.85 14.03 6.41
C ALA A 879 14.06 14.85 5.88
N GLU A 880 13.85 16.10 5.43
CA GLU A 880 14.88 17.07 4.96
C GLU A 880 15.82 17.62 6.05
N THR A 881 16.88 18.30 5.59
CA THR A 881 18.01 18.84 6.37
C THR A 881 18.50 20.16 5.76
N GLU A 882 19.36 20.92 6.44
CA GLU A 882 19.94 22.20 5.94
C GLU A 882 20.49 22.14 4.49
N ASN A 883 21.10 21.00 4.16
CA ASN A 883 22.17 20.92 3.18
C ASN A 883 22.23 19.56 2.46
N HIS A 884 21.47 18.55 2.88
CA HIS A 884 21.71 17.15 2.49
C HIS A 884 20.49 16.44 1.89
N GLY A 885 19.45 17.22 1.52
CA GLY A 885 18.14 16.72 1.12
C GLY A 885 17.48 15.93 2.26
N ARG A 886 16.54 15.03 1.92
CA ARG A 886 16.01 14.06 2.90
C ARG A 886 17.04 13.01 3.27
N GLN A 887 16.97 12.61 4.54
CA GLN A 887 17.81 11.65 5.25
C GLN A 887 17.02 11.13 6.49
N LEU A 888 17.39 10.04 7.17
CA LEU A 888 16.55 9.42 8.24
C LEU A 888 16.41 10.19 9.58
N TRP A 889 15.34 9.97 10.35
CA TRP A 889 15.09 10.61 11.64
C TRP A 889 14.59 9.59 12.66
N LYS A 890 15.10 9.54 13.89
CA LYS A 890 14.38 8.92 15.01
C LYS A 890 13.47 9.99 15.64
N GLY A 891 12.30 9.61 16.12
CA GLY A 891 11.51 10.36 17.09
C GLY A 891 11.19 9.45 18.27
N GLY A 892 10.61 10.00 19.33
CA GLY A 892 10.04 9.20 20.42
C GLY A 892 9.44 10.04 21.54
N GLU A 893 8.75 9.40 22.46
CA GLU A 893 8.52 9.96 23.79
C GLU A 893 9.80 9.86 24.67
N ASP A 894 10.99 10.13 24.08
CA ASP A 894 12.26 10.28 24.80
C ASP A 894 12.07 11.45 25.77
N SER A 895 11.95 11.09 27.05
CA SER A 895 11.68 12.01 28.13
C SER A 895 12.55 13.28 28.03
N VAL A 896 11.90 14.45 27.92
CA VAL A 896 12.56 15.76 27.85
C VAL A 896 13.26 16.07 29.18
N THR A 897 14.42 15.44 29.35
CA THR A 897 15.44 15.71 30.37
C THR A 897 16.64 16.42 29.74
N GLY A 898 16.74 16.40 28.41
CA GLY A 898 17.42 17.41 27.62
C GLY A 898 16.60 18.69 27.59
N ILE A 899 16.99 19.66 28.41
CA ILE A 899 16.81 21.09 28.10
C ILE A 899 17.17 21.31 26.63
N GLU A 900 16.33 22.03 25.87
CA GLU A 900 16.57 22.40 24.47
C GLU A 900 18.02 22.90 24.27
N ASP A 901 18.63 22.63 23.10
CA ASP A 901 19.94 23.19 22.74
C ASP A 901 19.83 24.70 22.46
N TRP A 902 19.59 25.46 23.53
CA TRP A 902 19.75 26.90 23.57
C TRP A 902 21.21 27.21 23.30
N LEU A 903 21.46 28.02 22.26
CA LEU A 903 22.76 28.58 21.94
C LEU A 903 23.47 29.04 23.23
N GLU A 904 24.61 28.42 23.56
CA GLU A 904 25.49 28.91 24.63
C GLU A 904 26.16 30.20 24.17
N ASP A 905 25.45 31.32 24.33
CA ASP A 905 26.00 32.65 24.11
C ASP A 905 26.89 33.07 25.30
N ASP A 906 28.05 33.63 24.97
CA ASP A 906 29.00 34.23 25.91
C ASP A 906 28.50 35.56 26.50
N GLY A 907 27.42 36.12 25.92
CA GLY A 907 26.81 37.39 26.32
C GLY A 907 26.11 37.41 27.69
N LEU A 908 25.59 36.28 28.19
CA LEU A 908 24.88 36.20 29.48
C LEU A 908 25.76 35.58 30.57
N LYS A 909 26.07 36.35 31.62
CA LYS A 909 26.88 35.92 32.77
C LYS A 909 26.04 35.86 34.03
N VAL A 910 26.22 34.83 34.85
CA VAL A 910 25.53 34.68 36.15
C VAL A 910 26.55 34.54 37.29
N TYR A 911 26.34 35.25 38.40
CA TYR A 911 27.26 35.23 39.55
C TYR A 911 26.57 35.66 40.87
N PRO A 912 27.07 35.24 42.04
CA PRO A 912 28.02 34.16 42.22
C PRO A 912 27.40 32.83 41.71
N ASN A 913 28.23 31.93 41.21
CA ASN A 913 27.83 30.61 40.77
C ASN A 913 28.94 29.65 41.24
N PRO A 914 28.74 28.85 42.31
CA PRO A 914 27.47 28.63 43.03
C PRO A 914 26.91 29.83 43.81
N THR A 915 25.61 29.79 44.16
CA THR A 915 24.91 30.78 45.00
C THR A 915 24.08 30.13 46.10
N SER A 916 23.83 30.86 47.20
CA SER A 916 23.04 30.41 48.35
C SER A 916 21.67 31.10 48.50
N GLU A 917 21.55 32.38 48.14
CA GLU A 917 20.32 33.18 48.33
C GLU A 917 19.94 34.05 47.12
N TYR A 918 20.92 34.63 46.43
CA TYR A 918 20.67 35.56 45.32
C TYR A 918 21.61 35.29 44.15
N LEU A 919 21.06 35.22 42.94
CA LEU A 919 21.80 35.15 41.70
C LEU A 919 21.77 36.52 41.01
N MET A 920 22.92 37.06 40.64
CA MET A 920 23.02 38.20 39.73
C MET A 920 23.14 37.70 38.29
N PHE A 921 22.67 38.50 37.34
CA PHE A 921 22.98 38.31 35.92
C PHE A 921 23.42 39.61 35.24
N GLU A 922 24.36 39.48 34.31
CA GLU A 922 24.87 40.55 33.44
C GLU A 922 24.69 40.17 31.98
N HIS A 923 24.33 41.16 31.18
CA HIS A 923 24.21 41.10 29.72
C HIS A 923 24.80 42.40 29.15
N SER A 924 25.38 42.35 27.95
CA SER A 924 26.01 43.52 27.32
C SER A 924 25.08 44.31 26.39
N ASP A 925 24.25 43.63 25.60
CA ASP A 925 23.69 44.25 24.38
C ASP A 925 22.15 44.26 24.26
N TRP A 926 21.42 43.60 25.17
CA TRP A 926 19.96 43.39 25.04
C TRP A 926 19.14 43.96 26.19
N ARG A 927 17.84 44.23 25.94
CA ARG A 927 16.87 44.53 26.98
C ARG A 927 16.16 43.25 27.41
N ILE A 928 16.45 42.78 28.63
CA ILE A 928 15.73 41.65 29.20
C ILE A 928 14.30 42.08 29.57
N GLN A 929 13.30 41.42 29.00
CA GLN A 929 11.88 41.65 29.27
C GLN A 929 11.40 40.78 30.43
N GLN A 930 11.92 39.56 30.54
CA GLN A 930 11.51 38.57 31.54
C GLN A 930 12.64 37.61 31.85
N VAL A 931 12.70 37.13 33.09
CA VAL A 931 13.57 36.00 33.47
C VAL A 931 12.75 34.87 34.09
N LYS A 932 13.08 33.64 33.71
CA LYS A 932 12.53 32.40 34.25
C LYS A 932 13.64 31.60 34.94
N ILE A 933 13.32 30.96 36.05
CA ILE A 933 14.18 29.93 36.66
C ILE A 933 13.50 28.58 36.46
N VAL A 934 14.20 27.63 35.86
CA VAL A 934 13.71 26.27 35.59
C VAL A 934 14.60 25.22 36.26
N ASN A 935 14.04 24.08 36.66
CA ASN A 935 14.84 22.90 37.03
C ASN A 935 15.38 22.19 35.78
N MET A 936 16.19 21.15 36.01
CA MET A 936 16.79 20.34 34.93
C MET A 936 15.77 19.49 34.13
N GLN A 937 14.47 19.63 34.40
CA GLN A 937 13.36 18.95 33.71
C GLN A 937 12.36 19.98 33.16
N GLY A 938 12.85 21.17 32.76
CA GLY A 938 12.09 22.25 32.13
C GLY A 938 11.07 22.98 33.03
N GLN A 939 10.74 22.44 34.22
CA GLN A 939 9.67 22.99 35.05
C GLN A 939 10.03 24.39 35.54
N THR A 940 9.19 25.36 35.19
CA THR A 940 9.34 26.76 35.63
C THR A 940 9.01 26.89 37.12
N LEU A 941 10.01 27.27 37.91
CA LEU A 941 9.94 27.45 39.36
C LEU A 941 9.70 28.92 39.74
N SER A 942 10.16 29.85 38.91
CA SER A 942 9.97 31.29 39.11
C SER A 942 9.90 32.02 37.76
N VAL A 943 9.07 33.05 37.71
CA VAL A 943 8.94 34.00 36.59
C VAL A 943 9.03 35.41 37.16
N GLN A 944 9.87 36.25 36.56
CA GLN A 944 10.07 37.65 36.96
C GLN A 944 10.04 38.53 35.69
N PRO A 945 8.92 39.22 35.41
CA PRO A 945 8.87 40.25 34.35
C PRO A 945 9.62 41.51 34.81
N ASP A 946 10.18 42.26 33.86
CA ASP A 946 11.04 43.44 34.09
C ASP A 946 12.13 43.19 35.16
N ALA A 947 12.70 41.97 35.18
CA ALA A 947 13.61 41.54 36.23
C ALA A 947 14.85 42.44 36.31
N THR A 948 15.09 43.02 37.50
CA THR A 948 16.39 43.61 37.80
C THR A 948 17.48 42.54 37.76
N ASN A 949 18.74 42.93 37.50
CA ASN A 949 19.93 42.07 37.46
C ASN A 949 20.21 41.22 38.72
N LYS A 950 19.31 41.20 39.73
CA LYS A 950 19.37 40.43 40.96
C LYS A 950 18.08 39.63 41.17
N ILE A 951 18.20 38.32 41.29
CA ILE A 951 17.10 37.37 41.47
C ILE A 951 17.27 36.65 42.81
N TYR A 952 16.19 36.52 43.59
CA TYR A 952 16.17 35.68 44.79
C TYR A 952 15.95 34.21 44.43
N VAL A 953 16.83 33.34 44.92
CA VAL A 953 16.81 31.87 44.72
C VAL A 953 16.94 31.09 46.03
N GLY A 954 16.97 31.77 47.19
CA GLY A 954 17.12 31.14 48.51
C GLY A 954 15.95 30.23 48.92
N ASN A 955 14.82 30.30 48.22
CA ASN A 955 13.68 29.40 48.36
C ASN A 955 13.83 28.08 47.56
N LEU A 956 14.83 27.96 46.70
CA LEU A 956 15.08 26.74 45.92
C LEU A 956 15.91 25.73 46.74
N PRO A 957 15.61 24.41 46.65
CA PRO A 957 16.49 23.37 47.17
C PRO A 957 17.92 23.47 46.63
N SER A 958 18.88 22.87 47.34
CA SER A 958 20.24 22.68 46.80
C SER A 958 20.18 21.85 45.51
N GLY A 959 20.79 22.32 44.43
CA GLY A 959 20.65 21.70 43.11
C GLY A 959 21.20 22.52 41.94
N MET A 960 21.12 21.98 40.73
CA MET A 960 21.42 22.71 39.49
C MET A 960 20.11 23.20 38.85
N TYR A 961 20.16 24.41 38.30
CA TYR A 961 19.05 25.14 37.71
C TYR A 961 19.52 25.91 36.47
N LEU A 962 18.57 26.33 35.63
CA LEU A 962 18.85 27.30 34.58
C LEU A 962 18.15 28.63 34.87
N LEU A 963 18.82 29.70 34.45
CA LEU A 963 18.22 31.00 34.22
C LEU A 963 17.97 31.14 32.71
N ILE A 964 16.73 31.41 32.32
CA ILE A 964 16.34 31.75 30.96
C ILE A 964 15.91 33.22 30.95
N ALA A 965 16.62 34.07 30.22
CA ALA A 965 16.28 35.47 30.02
C ALA A 965 15.68 35.67 28.62
N GLU A 966 14.47 36.22 28.56
CA GLU A 966 13.74 36.51 27.32
C GLU A 966 13.97 38.00 26.99
N ALA A 967 14.47 38.28 25.78
CA ALA A 967 14.89 39.61 25.35
C ALA A 967 14.50 39.84 23.90
N ASP A 968 13.72 40.89 23.63
CA ASP A 968 13.19 41.31 22.32
C ASP A 968 12.91 40.15 21.32
N ASP A 969 13.89 39.74 20.51
CA ASP A 969 13.73 38.68 19.48
C ASP A 969 14.43 37.32 19.81
N GLN A 970 14.97 37.12 21.02
CA GLN A 970 15.73 35.91 21.38
C GLN A 970 15.62 35.49 22.87
N LYS A 971 16.10 34.27 23.17
CA LYS A 971 16.20 33.72 24.54
C LYS A 971 17.64 33.36 24.86
N LEU A 972 18.13 33.84 26.00
CA LEU A 972 19.48 33.61 26.50
C LEU A 972 19.42 32.69 27.72
N VAL A 973 20.27 31.66 27.78
CA VAL A 973 20.22 30.65 28.85
C VAL A 973 21.55 30.50 29.56
N LYS A 974 21.54 30.44 30.90
CA LYS A 974 22.75 30.16 31.68
C LYS A 974 22.51 29.18 32.84
N LYS A 975 23.38 28.17 32.91
CA LYS A 975 23.43 27.13 33.95
C LYS A 975 23.95 27.72 35.28
N PHE A 976 23.26 27.51 36.40
CA PHE A 976 23.77 27.87 37.74
C PHE A 976 23.54 26.77 38.80
N ILE A 977 24.40 26.78 39.83
CA ILE A 977 24.34 25.88 40.98
C ILE A 977 23.85 26.66 42.20
N LYS A 978 22.91 26.06 42.93
CA LYS A 978 22.37 26.50 44.21
C LYS A 978 22.88 25.59 45.31
N GLU A 979 23.57 26.14 46.30
CA GLU A 979 24.07 25.43 47.50
C GLU A 979 22.96 25.18 48.53
#